data_AF-A0A9B0TPS3-F1
#
_entry.id   AF-A0A9B0TPS3-F1
#
_cell.length_a   1.000
_cell.length_b   1.000
_cell.length_c   1.000
_cell.angle_alpha   90.00
_cell.angle_beta   90.00
_cell.angle_gamma   90.00
#
_symmetry.space_group_name_H-M   'P 1'
#
loop_
_entity.id
_entity.type
_entity.pdbx_description
1 polymer ?
#
loop_
_entity_poly.entity_id
_entity_poly.type
_entity_poly.pdbx_seq_one_letter_code
_entity_poly.pdbx_strand_id
1 'polypeptide(L)'
;MALSPCGSEMGVREKVQQTATERAVAEKTRRAVRLSTGPSLELCTAPSSLGSSVATAALEQLLVVEQSLQSDYFKCDEEVRTFLQGISVAVKKLEEMRKSTIDLLEIETMELSRLYFLLETLPSCFNRELEECVRDARQLNLSEISQLHIRITSIDTNTKLLKKRLHELKEINEMLGKKQEELVNHHEKSVVLLNNTMEKKAATTIYINETYTKINLEKEKIEVQKQCLQQAKENMKKNEEDYMLRKKKLSTQIEDIKKVCEHKRLQAFRKKKDLDRLSTKMSKMKQTVTSKTVVLSDHNLEIAQLNESIQEWEKKVEELKNICKILEDKVHFFESHKEKLDTISNYEKDEFLQKIEQLSEKLNKARTENKELRDKLTTLARQYKIVLSEEEEVFLRKRKIQDENQKQLEFISQKENFLAQRKVDIKNMEEGLVTLSELHRTTQEVYRKQIKTLGDNLERETQRCIITQWKIACLLKKHMRWKTMTKAEIQELRHKIETAQHRKVELYEETSSREKEINEFVGQIEKLTEELKQEEEEFIYKEKLLIEEISIYEDQFVKEVKSNKEKEEELVECLPQLQVAEEMYREKLKRLEELVNILAAQKQEEALLRNSIAQFTRDVSRCVRHMDNVKQEASYFREQESMKLKDHFEILKNLEKEIYVHDQKTELLLMENRRLKAYISYLKKKTEEYLKKEERLTYISSNQSWELIARQTQYMDLWTEFRASTKEFVNNGTEMMKEINSLIEKLAKRDGKLESISTWLQGNLDEVRSLRENKSQANLDTII
;
A
#
# COMPACT_ATOMS: atom_id res chain seq x y z
N MET A 1 -25.51 -2.99 -63.49
CA MET A 1 -25.18 -1.55 -63.40
C MET A 1 -23.68 -1.48 -63.14
N ALA A 2 -22.85 -1.17 -64.14
CA ALA A 2 -22.63 0.18 -64.70
C ALA A 2 -21.81 1.03 -63.69
N LEU A 3 -20.56 1.45 -63.96
CA LEU A 3 -19.77 1.41 -65.20
C LEU A 3 -18.27 1.07 -64.97
N SER A 4 -17.57 0.84 -66.09
CA SER A 4 -16.20 0.32 -66.24
C SER A 4 -15.12 1.44 -66.29
N PRO A 5 -13.82 1.13 -66.54
CA PRO A 5 -12.69 1.92 -66.04
C PRO A 5 -11.80 2.55 -67.13
N CYS A 6 -10.68 3.16 -66.73
CA CYS A 6 -9.45 3.40 -67.50
C CYS A 6 -8.28 3.58 -66.49
N GLY A 7 -7.03 3.19 -66.75
CA GLY A 7 -6.44 2.49 -67.90
C GLY A 7 -5.02 3.00 -68.18
N SER A 8 -4.07 2.08 -68.46
CA SER A 8 -2.68 2.32 -68.95
C SER A 8 -1.71 2.99 -67.93
N GLU A 9 -0.49 2.52 -67.63
CA GLU A 9 0.53 1.68 -68.31
C GLU A 9 1.38 2.40 -69.37
N MET A 10 2.69 2.08 -69.40
CA MET A 10 3.76 2.45 -70.37
C MET A 10 4.43 3.84 -70.25
N GLY A 11 5.75 3.90 -70.54
CA GLY A 11 6.46 5.17 -70.81
C GLY A 11 7.94 5.25 -70.39
N VAL A 12 8.83 4.46 -70.98
CA VAL A 12 10.30 4.58 -70.80
C VAL A 12 10.91 5.57 -71.82
N ARG A 13 12.05 6.18 -71.46
CA ARG A 13 13.05 6.90 -72.29
C ARG A 13 12.76 8.37 -72.64
N GLU A 14 13.71 9.26 -72.31
CA GLU A 14 14.69 9.91 -73.23
C GLU A 14 14.01 10.87 -74.24
N LYS A 15 14.49 12.09 -74.49
CA LYS A 15 15.90 12.56 -74.52
C LYS A 15 15.95 14.09 -74.73
N VAL A 16 17.18 14.66 -74.70
CA VAL A 16 17.62 15.85 -75.48
C VAL A 16 17.02 17.20 -75.00
N GLN A 17 17.72 18.34 -74.93
CA GLN A 17 19.06 18.83 -75.35
C GLN A 17 19.59 19.75 -74.19
N GLN A 18 20.84 20.20 -74.06
CA GLN A 18 21.91 20.45 -75.04
C GLN A 18 23.29 20.50 -74.33
N THR A 19 24.34 20.02 -75.00
CA THR A 19 25.76 20.18 -74.63
C THR A 19 26.37 21.41 -75.33
N ALA A 20 27.68 21.64 -75.13
CA ALA A 20 28.58 22.53 -75.91
C ALA A 20 28.46 24.04 -75.55
N THR A 21 29.39 24.65 -74.81
CA THR A 21 30.80 25.09 -75.11
C THR A 21 30.94 26.46 -75.78
N GLU A 22 32.04 27.13 -75.40
CA GLU A 22 32.77 28.23 -76.07
C GLU A 22 32.53 29.71 -75.70
N ARG A 23 33.68 30.33 -75.32
CA ARG A 23 34.22 31.64 -75.73
C ARG A 23 33.35 32.93 -75.62
N ALA A 24 33.78 33.82 -74.73
CA ALA A 24 34.62 35.01 -75.05
C ALA A 24 35.12 35.60 -73.72
N VAL A 25 36.39 35.97 -73.49
CA VAL A 25 37.23 36.98 -74.17
C VAL A 25 36.65 38.40 -74.09
N ALA A 26 36.98 39.10 -73.00
CA ALA A 26 37.19 40.56 -72.91
C ALA A 26 37.83 40.84 -71.53
N GLU A 27 39.15 40.90 -71.38
CA GLU A 27 40.01 42.04 -71.75
C GLU A 27 39.89 43.23 -70.77
N LYS A 28 40.89 43.32 -69.87
CA LYS A 28 41.46 44.57 -69.30
C LYS A 28 42.74 44.24 -68.52
N THR A 29 43.84 43.88 -69.18
CA THR A 29 44.91 44.83 -69.53
C THR A 29 45.14 45.97 -68.53
N ARG A 30 46.06 45.75 -67.60
CA ARG A 30 47.06 46.69 -67.05
C ARG A 30 48.22 45.81 -66.56
N ARG A 31 49.13 45.35 -67.43
CA ARG A 31 50.20 46.14 -68.06
C ARG A 31 50.82 47.07 -67.01
N ALA A 32 52.04 46.76 -66.57
CA ALA A 32 52.85 47.65 -65.75
C ALA A 32 53.23 48.86 -66.62
N VAL A 33 52.37 49.88 -66.60
CA VAL A 33 52.53 51.11 -67.36
C VAL A 33 53.52 51.98 -66.60
N ARG A 34 54.81 51.84 -66.92
CA ARG A 34 55.78 52.93 -66.75
C ARG A 34 55.43 54.04 -67.76
N LEU A 35 54.48 54.89 -67.40
CA LEU A 35 54.44 56.29 -67.83
C LEU A 35 54.90 57.07 -66.60
N SER A 36 56.02 57.80 -66.62
CA SER A 36 56.43 58.79 -67.62
C SER A 36 55.38 59.88 -67.79
N THR A 37 55.25 60.68 -66.74
CA THR A 37 55.02 62.12 -66.86
C THR A 37 56.15 62.80 -66.08
N GLY A 38 57.13 63.36 -66.80
CA GLY A 38 57.99 64.39 -66.24
C GLY A 38 57.21 65.69 -65.95
N PRO A 39 57.86 66.77 -65.51
CA PRO A 39 59.17 67.17 -66.01
C PRO A 39 60.29 67.23 -64.96
N SER A 40 61.51 67.05 -65.45
CA SER A 40 62.66 67.90 -65.16
C SER A 40 62.77 68.52 -63.76
N LEU A 41 63.21 67.72 -62.78
CA LEU A 41 64.48 68.07 -62.14
C LEU A 41 65.54 67.08 -62.62
N GLU A 42 66.24 67.47 -63.68
CA GLU A 42 67.68 67.29 -63.63
C GLU A 42 68.12 67.99 -62.35
N LEU A 43 68.45 67.22 -61.31
CA LEU A 43 69.29 67.74 -60.24
C LEU A 43 70.55 68.21 -60.94
N CYS A 44 70.67 69.52 -61.12
CA CYS A 44 71.87 70.12 -61.68
C CYS A 44 73.03 69.58 -60.85
N THR A 45 73.87 68.76 -61.47
CA THR A 45 75.23 68.53 -60.98
C THR A 45 75.98 69.84 -61.19
N ALA A 46 75.61 70.85 -60.39
CA ALA A 46 76.39 72.04 -60.19
C ALA A 46 77.79 71.54 -59.78
N PRO A 47 78.84 71.86 -60.55
CA PRO A 47 80.19 71.45 -60.19
C PRO A 47 80.47 71.91 -58.76
N SER A 48 80.89 70.98 -57.90
CA SER A 48 81.22 71.21 -56.48
C SER A 48 82.49 72.08 -56.28
N SER A 49 82.83 72.89 -57.28
CA SER A 49 84.04 73.73 -57.38
C SER A 49 83.77 75.19 -57.75
N LEU A 50 82.53 75.59 -58.08
CA LEU A 50 82.19 76.98 -58.41
C LEU A 50 82.02 77.83 -57.13
N GLY A 51 83.14 78.31 -56.61
CA GLY A 51 83.19 79.25 -55.48
C GLY A 51 84.54 79.23 -54.79
N SER A 52 84.81 78.15 -54.04
CA SER A 52 85.98 78.06 -53.14
C SER A 52 87.32 78.34 -53.82
N SER A 53 87.64 77.70 -54.96
CA SER A 53 88.90 77.94 -55.68
C SER A 53 89.02 79.34 -56.28
N VAL A 54 87.89 79.95 -56.67
CA VAL A 54 87.83 81.31 -57.24
C VAL A 54 87.95 82.37 -56.14
N ALA A 55 87.32 82.14 -54.99
CA ALA A 55 87.42 83.00 -53.81
C ALA A 55 88.82 82.93 -53.19
N THR A 56 89.44 81.75 -53.09
CA THR A 56 90.84 81.65 -52.64
C THR A 56 91.80 82.29 -53.63
N ALA A 57 91.65 82.06 -54.94
CA ALA A 57 92.50 82.72 -55.94
C ALA A 57 92.34 84.24 -55.94
N ALA A 58 91.12 84.76 -55.75
CA ALA A 58 90.87 86.19 -55.61
C ALA A 58 91.49 86.78 -54.33
N LEU A 59 91.39 86.07 -53.20
CA LEU A 59 92.05 86.47 -51.95
C LEU A 59 93.58 86.41 -52.04
N GLU A 60 94.14 85.40 -52.72
CA GLU A 60 95.58 85.28 -53.00
C GLU A 60 96.06 86.42 -53.91
N GLN A 61 95.33 86.77 -54.98
CA GLN A 61 95.70 87.91 -55.82
C GLN A 61 95.57 89.25 -55.10
N LEU A 62 94.55 89.45 -54.26
CA LEU A 62 94.45 90.62 -53.39
C LEU A 62 95.63 90.71 -52.40
N LEU A 63 96.10 89.58 -51.86
CA LEU A 63 97.30 89.49 -51.01
C LEU A 63 98.59 89.79 -51.78
N VAL A 64 98.72 89.35 -53.03
CA VAL A 64 99.88 89.67 -53.88
C VAL A 64 99.89 91.17 -54.26
N VAL A 65 98.74 91.77 -54.49
CA VAL A 65 98.60 93.23 -54.67
C VAL A 65 98.95 93.98 -53.36
N GLU A 66 98.48 93.51 -52.21
CA GLU A 66 98.82 94.07 -50.89
C GLU A 66 100.34 93.99 -50.60
N GLN A 67 100.99 92.87 -50.91
CA GLN A 67 102.43 92.67 -50.70
C GLN A 67 103.30 93.46 -51.69
N SER A 68 102.89 93.60 -52.96
CA SER A 68 103.64 94.42 -53.92
C SER A 68 103.59 95.92 -53.57
N LEU A 69 102.49 96.38 -52.98
CA LEU A 69 102.34 97.73 -52.42
C LEU A 69 103.14 97.98 -51.12
N GLN A 70 103.76 96.95 -50.51
CA GLN A 70 104.70 97.08 -49.39
C GLN A 70 106.17 97.24 -49.82
N SER A 71 106.48 97.12 -51.11
CA SER A 71 107.87 97.27 -51.60
C SER A 71 108.27 98.74 -51.80
N ASP A 72 109.47 99.12 -51.37
CA ASP A 72 109.97 100.50 -51.16
C ASP A 72 110.02 101.45 -52.40
N TYR A 73 109.41 101.09 -53.53
CA TYR A 73 109.47 101.86 -54.78
C TYR A 73 108.21 102.64 -55.17
N PHE A 74 107.08 102.49 -54.45
CA PHE A 74 105.85 103.24 -54.70
C PHE A 74 105.24 103.83 -53.42
N LYS A 75 104.96 105.14 -53.43
CA LYS A 75 104.10 105.80 -52.43
C LYS A 75 102.66 105.74 -52.92
N CYS A 76 101.81 104.97 -52.26
CA CYS A 76 100.36 104.90 -52.54
C CYS A 76 99.54 105.42 -51.35
N ASP A 77 98.38 106.02 -51.64
CA ASP A 77 97.48 106.58 -50.64
C ASP A 77 96.83 105.51 -49.75
N GLU A 78 96.58 105.90 -48.50
CA GLU A 78 96.06 105.01 -47.46
C GLU A 78 94.64 104.51 -47.75
N GLU A 79 93.86 105.28 -48.52
CA GLU A 79 92.51 104.94 -48.98
C GLU A 79 92.49 103.66 -49.83
N VAL A 80 93.43 103.49 -50.76
CA VAL A 80 93.51 102.30 -51.64
C VAL A 80 93.73 101.02 -50.83
N ARG A 81 94.55 101.10 -49.77
CA ARG A 81 94.78 99.98 -48.84
C ARG A 81 93.50 99.62 -48.08
N THR A 82 92.76 100.61 -47.57
CA THR A 82 91.47 100.34 -46.89
C THR A 82 90.42 99.76 -47.85
N PHE A 83 90.42 100.16 -49.12
CA PHE A 83 89.51 99.63 -50.13
C PHE A 83 89.81 98.16 -50.48
N LEU A 84 91.07 97.80 -50.69
CA LEU A 84 91.51 96.42 -50.90
C LEU A 84 91.18 95.52 -49.69
N GLN A 85 91.40 96.02 -48.48
CA GLN A 85 91.05 95.31 -47.25
C GLN A 85 89.52 95.13 -47.11
N GLY A 86 88.73 96.13 -47.49
CA GLY A 86 87.27 96.05 -47.56
C GLY A 86 86.77 94.99 -48.54
N ILE A 87 87.37 94.90 -49.74
CA ILE A 87 87.07 93.85 -50.73
C ILE A 87 87.42 92.46 -50.16
N SER A 88 88.58 92.30 -49.53
CA SER A 88 89.01 91.03 -48.92
C SER A 88 88.02 90.55 -47.84
N VAL A 89 87.53 91.45 -46.98
CA VAL A 89 86.51 91.13 -45.97
C VAL A 89 85.15 90.79 -46.61
N ALA A 90 84.74 91.51 -47.65
CA ALA A 90 83.50 91.21 -48.38
C ALA A 90 83.54 89.83 -49.06
N VAL A 91 84.66 89.46 -49.69
CA VAL A 91 84.85 88.14 -50.31
C VAL A 91 84.82 87.02 -49.27
N LYS A 92 85.47 87.20 -48.11
CA LYS A 92 85.40 86.22 -47.00
C LYS A 92 83.96 86.03 -46.50
N LYS A 93 83.24 87.12 -46.29
CA LYS A 93 81.84 87.07 -45.81
C LYS A 93 80.89 86.43 -46.84
N LEU A 94 81.11 86.65 -48.13
CA LEU A 94 80.39 85.97 -49.20
C LEU A 94 80.64 84.46 -49.22
N GLU A 95 81.89 84.03 -49.05
CA GLU A 95 82.25 82.59 -49.01
C GLU A 95 81.73 81.89 -47.74
N GLU A 96 81.72 82.57 -46.59
CA GLU A 96 81.08 82.07 -45.36
C GLU A 96 79.57 81.88 -45.55
N MET A 97 78.86 82.88 -46.10
CA MET A 97 77.42 82.75 -46.40
C MET A 97 77.16 81.63 -47.43
N ARG A 98 78.00 81.49 -48.46
CA ARG A 98 77.91 80.39 -49.44
C ARG A 98 78.03 79.04 -48.75
N LYS A 99 79.01 78.88 -47.86
CA LYS A 99 79.22 77.63 -47.11
C LYS A 99 78.04 77.30 -46.21
N SER A 100 77.58 78.23 -45.36
CA SER A 100 76.43 78.00 -44.49
C SER A 100 75.14 77.69 -45.26
N THR A 101 74.96 78.26 -46.46
CA THR A 101 73.83 77.94 -47.34
C THR A 101 73.92 76.51 -47.90
N ILE A 102 75.13 76.05 -48.27
CA ILE A 102 75.35 74.66 -48.72
C ILE A 102 75.12 73.67 -47.57
N ASP A 103 75.65 73.95 -46.37
CA ASP A 103 75.47 73.10 -45.20
C ASP A 103 73.97 72.94 -44.85
N LEU A 104 73.17 74.02 -44.94
CA LEU A 104 71.71 73.98 -44.78
C LEU A 104 71.01 73.15 -45.86
N LEU A 105 71.36 73.36 -47.14
CA LEU A 105 70.78 72.61 -48.26
C LEU A 105 71.12 71.12 -48.20
N GLU A 106 72.30 70.75 -47.70
CA GLU A 106 72.68 69.35 -47.50
C GLU A 106 71.85 68.69 -46.39
N ILE A 107 71.62 69.39 -45.26
CA ILE A 107 70.72 68.95 -44.19
C ILE A 107 69.29 68.76 -44.73
N GLU A 108 68.73 69.75 -45.43
CA GLU A 108 67.40 69.66 -46.03
C GLU A 108 67.31 68.50 -47.03
N THR A 109 68.36 68.25 -47.82
CA THR A 109 68.42 67.12 -48.78
C THR A 109 68.48 65.77 -48.06
N MET A 110 69.21 65.67 -46.94
CA MET A 110 69.23 64.46 -46.11
C MET A 110 67.88 64.21 -45.42
N GLU A 111 67.23 65.24 -44.89
CA GLU A 111 65.90 65.11 -44.27
C GLU A 111 64.84 64.74 -45.30
N LEU A 112 64.85 65.36 -46.49
CA LEU A 112 63.98 65.02 -47.61
C LEU A 112 64.19 63.56 -48.05
N SER A 113 65.44 63.10 -48.13
CA SER A 113 65.77 61.70 -48.45
C SER A 113 65.26 60.73 -47.38
N ARG A 114 65.38 61.10 -46.09
CA ARG A 114 64.81 60.32 -44.97
C ARG A 114 63.27 60.25 -45.05
N LEU A 115 62.63 61.35 -45.41
CA LEU A 115 61.17 61.42 -45.60
C LEU A 115 60.70 60.57 -46.78
N TYR A 116 61.40 60.59 -47.92
CA TYR A 116 61.10 59.70 -49.05
C TYR A 116 61.27 58.22 -48.67
N PHE A 117 62.34 57.86 -47.96
CA PHE A 117 62.54 56.50 -47.46
C PHE A 117 61.40 56.07 -46.51
N LEU A 118 60.94 56.96 -45.63
CA LEU A 118 59.78 56.69 -44.78
C LEU A 118 58.49 56.53 -45.61
N LEU A 119 58.23 57.40 -46.58
CA LEU A 119 57.06 57.35 -47.45
C LEU A 119 57.01 56.06 -48.29
N GLU A 120 58.16 55.53 -48.71
CA GLU A 120 58.25 54.27 -49.46
C GLU A 120 58.13 53.03 -48.56
N THR A 121 58.77 53.05 -47.38
CA THR A 121 58.83 51.86 -46.50
C THR A 121 57.66 51.72 -45.52
N LEU A 122 57.16 52.82 -44.95
CA LEU A 122 56.12 52.81 -43.91
C LEU A 122 54.83 52.08 -44.35
N PRO A 123 54.30 52.23 -45.59
CA PRO A 123 53.13 51.48 -46.03
C PRO A 123 53.38 49.97 -46.07
N SER A 124 54.60 49.53 -46.42
CA SER A 124 54.95 48.11 -46.47
C SER A 124 55.09 47.50 -45.07
N CYS A 125 55.68 48.23 -44.12
CA CYS A 125 55.78 47.82 -42.72
C CYS A 125 54.38 47.74 -42.09
N PHE A 126 53.55 48.77 -42.26
CA PHE A 126 52.19 48.81 -41.72
C PHE A 126 51.30 47.70 -42.31
N ASN A 127 51.38 47.44 -43.62
CA ASN A 127 50.64 46.33 -44.22
C ASN A 127 51.09 44.97 -43.68
N ARG A 128 52.40 44.75 -43.44
CA ARG A 128 52.90 43.51 -42.83
C ARG A 128 52.40 43.33 -41.40
N GLU A 129 52.47 44.39 -40.58
CA GLU A 129 51.96 44.37 -39.20
C GLU A 129 50.43 44.12 -39.17
N LEU A 130 49.68 44.73 -40.08
CA LEU A 130 48.24 44.51 -40.22
C LEU A 130 47.92 43.08 -40.69
N GLU A 131 48.69 42.52 -41.64
CA GLU A 131 48.56 41.12 -42.07
C GLU A 131 48.91 40.13 -40.95
N GLU A 132 49.92 40.43 -40.12
CA GLU A 132 50.26 39.67 -38.92
C GLU A 132 49.12 39.71 -37.89
N CYS A 133 48.61 40.89 -37.53
CA CYS A 133 47.45 41.02 -36.64
C CYS A 133 46.19 40.32 -37.18
N VAL A 134 45.92 40.39 -38.49
CA VAL A 134 44.78 39.70 -39.12
C VAL A 134 44.97 38.18 -39.14
N ARG A 135 46.20 37.69 -39.34
CA ARG A 135 46.56 36.27 -39.27
C ARG A 135 46.40 35.74 -37.84
N ASP A 136 46.89 36.46 -36.85
CA ASP A 136 46.81 36.09 -35.44
C ASP A 136 45.35 36.10 -34.95
N ALA A 137 44.56 37.12 -35.32
CA ALA A 137 43.12 37.17 -35.04
C ALA A 137 42.36 36.00 -35.71
N ARG A 138 42.72 35.61 -36.94
CA ARG A 138 42.13 34.43 -37.61
C ARG A 138 42.53 33.12 -36.91
N GLN A 139 43.77 33.00 -36.45
CA GLN A 139 44.26 31.83 -35.73
C GLN A 139 43.62 31.71 -34.34
N LEU A 140 43.48 32.83 -33.62
CA LEU A 140 42.73 32.91 -32.36
C LEU A 140 41.28 32.47 -32.57
N ASN A 141 40.56 33.09 -33.51
CA ASN A 141 39.18 32.72 -33.86
C ASN A 141 39.04 31.23 -34.21
N LEU A 142 39.99 30.66 -34.97
CA LEU A 142 39.95 29.24 -35.33
C LEU A 142 40.20 28.32 -34.11
N SER A 143 41.05 28.75 -33.17
CA SER A 143 41.24 28.05 -31.89
C SER A 143 39.99 28.14 -30.99
N GLU A 144 39.32 29.28 -30.93
CA GLU A 144 38.09 29.49 -30.17
C GLU A 144 36.93 28.67 -30.77
N ILE A 145 36.76 28.70 -32.10
CA ILE A 145 35.78 27.87 -32.81
C ILE A 145 36.04 26.38 -32.53
N SER A 146 37.31 25.95 -32.51
CA SER A 146 37.67 24.55 -32.19
C SER A 146 37.33 24.20 -30.74
N GLN A 147 37.62 25.08 -29.78
CA GLN A 147 37.21 24.90 -28.38
C GLN A 147 35.69 24.84 -28.23
N LEU A 148 34.94 25.68 -28.95
CA LEU A 148 33.47 25.66 -28.97
C LEU A 148 32.94 24.33 -29.54
N HIS A 149 33.53 23.79 -30.60
CA HIS A 149 33.16 22.45 -31.12
C HIS A 149 33.43 21.33 -30.10
N ILE A 150 34.55 21.39 -29.37
CA ILE A 150 34.85 20.43 -28.29
C ILE A 150 33.84 20.55 -27.15
N ARG A 151 33.45 21.78 -26.76
CA ARG A 151 32.41 22.01 -25.75
C ARG A 151 31.03 21.52 -26.22
N ILE A 152 30.63 21.82 -27.45
CA ILE A 152 29.37 21.36 -28.05
C ILE A 152 29.31 19.83 -28.09
N THR A 153 30.37 19.17 -28.58
CA THR A 153 30.41 17.70 -28.63
C THR A 153 30.39 17.07 -27.23
N SER A 154 31.03 17.69 -26.24
CA SER A 154 30.93 17.28 -24.83
C SER A 154 29.49 17.45 -24.27
N ILE A 155 28.83 18.57 -24.58
CA ILE A 155 27.43 18.80 -24.20
C ILE A 155 26.50 17.80 -24.87
N ASP A 156 26.74 17.44 -26.13
CA ASP A 156 25.97 16.42 -26.85
C ASP A 156 26.14 15.01 -26.28
N THR A 157 27.36 14.62 -25.92
CA THR A 157 27.59 13.31 -25.26
C THR A 157 26.95 13.28 -23.88
N ASN A 158 27.08 14.34 -23.09
CA ASN A 158 26.39 14.48 -21.80
C ASN A 158 24.86 14.46 -21.98
N THR A 159 24.31 15.13 -22.99
CA THR A 159 22.88 15.12 -23.29
C THR A 159 22.38 13.72 -23.67
N LYS A 160 23.18 12.95 -24.44
CA LYS A 160 22.88 11.54 -24.76
C LYS A 160 22.92 10.64 -23.52
N LEU A 161 23.90 10.84 -22.62
CA LEU A 161 23.99 10.11 -21.35
C LEU A 161 22.81 10.45 -20.42
N LEU A 162 22.45 11.73 -20.29
CA LEU A 162 21.30 12.17 -19.50
C LEU A 162 19.97 11.64 -20.06
N LYS A 163 19.80 11.59 -21.40
CA LYS A 163 18.62 10.97 -22.03
C LYS A 163 18.53 9.47 -21.74
N LYS A 164 19.65 8.73 -21.79
CA LYS A 164 19.68 7.31 -21.36
C LYS A 164 19.30 7.18 -19.89
N ARG A 165 19.91 7.97 -19.01
CA ARG A 165 19.63 7.94 -17.57
C ARG A 165 18.18 8.29 -17.24
N LEU A 166 17.57 9.23 -17.97
CA LEU A 166 16.16 9.58 -17.84
C LEU A 166 15.25 8.40 -18.26
N HIS A 167 15.64 7.65 -19.29
CA HIS A 167 14.92 6.44 -19.68
C HIS A 167 15.01 5.33 -18.62
N GLU A 168 16.21 5.02 -18.12
CA GLU A 168 16.43 4.08 -17.00
C GLU A 168 15.59 4.47 -15.77
N LEU A 169 15.61 5.75 -15.38
CA LEU A 169 14.81 6.24 -14.25
C LEU A 169 13.30 6.11 -14.49
N LYS A 170 12.85 6.24 -15.74
CA LYS A 170 11.43 6.05 -16.10
C LYS A 170 11.02 4.58 -15.99
N GLU A 171 11.84 3.65 -16.48
CA GLU A 171 11.63 2.21 -16.32
C GLU A 171 11.63 1.80 -14.83
N ILE A 172 12.57 2.32 -14.04
CA ILE A 172 12.61 2.10 -12.58
C ILE A 172 11.34 2.65 -11.92
N ASN A 173 10.86 3.83 -12.30
CA ASN A 173 9.61 4.38 -11.77
C ASN A 173 8.37 3.54 -12.15
N GLU A 174 8.30 3.01 -13.37
CA GLU A 174 7.21 2.10 -13.77
C GLU A 174 7.24 0.78 -12.99
N MET A 175 8.45 0.24 -12.73
CA MET A 175 8.65 -0.95 -11.89
C MET A 175 8.31 -0.69 -10.42
N LEU A 176 8.66 0.49 -9.88
CA LEU A 176 8.30 0.90 -8.52
C LEU A 176 6.80 1.16 -8.40
N GLY A 177 6.16 1.74 -9.41
CA GLY A 177 4.70 1.93 -9.48
C GLY A 177 3.95 0.61 -9.38
N LYS A 178 4.36 -0.40 -10.17
CA LYS A 178 3.80 -1.76 -10.08
C LYS A 178 3.99 -2.39 -8.69
N LYS A 179 5.20 -2.28 -8.11
CA LYS A 179 5.45 -2.75 -6.74
C LYS A 179 4.60 -2.03 -5.68
N GLN A 180 4.36 -0.74 -5.87
CA GLN A 180 3.50 0.05 -4.98
C GLN A 180 2.04 -0.40 -5.08
N GLU A 181 1.54 -0.67 -6.29
CA GLU A 181 0.20 -1.23 -6.51
C GLU A 181 0.06 -2.64 -5.92
N GLU A 182 1.06 -3.50 -6.10
CA GLU A 182 1.12 -4.82 -5.44
C GLU A 182 1.11 -4.71 -3.90
N LEU A 183 1.87 -3.77 -3.34
CA LEU A 183 1.93 -3.52 -1.91
C LEU A 183 0.60 -2.98 -1.36
N VAL A 184 -0.06 -2.07 -2.06
CA VAL A 184 -1.41 -1.57 -1.72
C VAL A 184 -2.42 -2.72 -1.74
N ASN A 185 -2.41 -3.55 -2.80
CA ASN A 185 -3.26 -4.75 -2.89
C ASN A 185 -2.99 -5.76 -1.75
N HIS A 186 -1.74 -5.89 -1.29
CA HIS A 186 -1.40 -6.76 -0.16
C HIS A 186 -1.85 -6.16 1.18
N HIS A 187 -1.69 -4.84 1.34
CA HIS A 187 -2.16 -4.11 2.52
C HIS A 187 -3.68 -4.17 2.64
N GLU A 188 -4.43 -3.94 1.56
CA GLU A 188 -5.89 -4.04 1.54
C GLU A 188 -6.36 -5.44 1.94
N LYS A 189 -5.76 -6.50 1.39
CA LYS A 189 -6.03 -7.90 1.81
C LYS A 189 -5.74 -8.13 3.29
N SER A 190 -4.67 -7.55 3.82
CA SER A 190 -4.31 -7.62 5.24
C SER A 190 -5.30 -6.88 6.12
N VAL A 191 -5.78 -5.71 5.69
CA VAL A 191 -6.82 -4.92 6.38
C VAL A 191 -8.16 -5.65 6.38
N VAL A 192 -8.58 -6.24 5.25
CA VAL A 192 -9.79 -7.06 5.19
C VAL A 192 -9.69 -8.29 6.11
N LEU A 193 -8.54 -8.97 6.13
CA LEU A 193 -8.31 -10.09 7.06
C LEU A 193 -8.33 -9.64 8.53
N LEU A 194 -7.74 -8.48 8.84
CA LEU A 194 -7.77 -7.90 10.18
C LEU A 194 -9.19 -7.53 10.60
N ASN A 195 -9.97 -6.91 9.73
CA ASN A 195 -11.37 -6.58 9.99
C ASN A 195 -12.21 -7.85 10.23
N ASN A 196 -12.06 -8.89 9.41
CA ASN A 196 -12.72 -10.17 9.59
C ASN A 196 -12.33 -10.89 10.90
N THR A 197 -11.08 -10.73 11.36
CA THR A 197 -10.65 -11.30 12.65
C THR A 197 -11.12 -10.45 13.84
N MET A 198 -11.19 -9.13 13.70
CA MET A 198 -11.78 -8.22 14.68
C MET A 198 -13.29 -8.43 14.83
N GLU A 199 -14.01 -8.66 13.74
CA GLU A 199 -15.44 -9.03 13.75
C GLU A 199 -15.66 -10.35 14.49
N LYS A 200 -14.88 -11.39 14.17
CA LYS A 200 -14.91 -12.68 14.90
C LYS A 200 -14.56 -12.51 16.38
N LYS A 201 -13.61 -11.63 16.73
CA LYS A 201 -13.26 -11.31 18.11
C LYS A 201 -14.40 -10.57 18.82
N ALA A 202 -15.08 -9.64 18.14
CA ALA A 202 -16.25 -8.94 18.69
C ALA A 202 -17.41 -9.92 18.93
N ALA A 203 -17.74 -10.77 17.95
CA ALA A 203 -18.79 -11.79 18.07
C ALA A 203 -18.51 -12.79 19.20
N THR A 204 -17.27 -13.27 19.32
CA THR A 204 -16.88 -14.14 20.45
C THR A 204 -16.89 -13.41 21.79
N THR A 205 -16.52 -12.13 21.84
CA THR A 205 -16.63 -11.31 23.07
C THR A 205 -18.09 -11.10 23.48
N ILE A 206 -18.99 -10.83 22.52
CA ILE A 206 -20.44 -10.75 22.75
C ILE A 206 -20.97 -12.07 23.30
N TYR A 207 -20.63 -13.20 22.68
CA TYR A 207 -21.04 -14.53 23.14
C TYR A 207 -20.50 -14.87 24.55
N ILE A 208 -19.26 -14.46 24.86
CA ILE A 208 -18.68 -14.62 26.21
C ILE A 208 -19.44 -13.75 27.23
N ASN A 209 -19.82 -12.52 26.88
CA ASN A 209 -20.59 -11.64 27.76
C ASN A 209 -22.04 -12.14 27.95
N GLU A 210 -22.67 -12.68 26.91
CA GLU A 210 -23.98 -13.34 26.99
C GLU A 210 -23.95 -14.61 27.85
N THR A 211 -22.88 -15.40 27.76
CA THR A 211 -22.74 -16.61 28.60
C THR A 211 -22.38 -16.23 30.05
N TYR A 212 -21.55 -15.21 30.26
CA TYR A 212 -21.25 -14.66 31.58
C TYR A 212 -22.50 -14.08 32.27
N THR A 213 -23.33 -13.31 31.56
CA THR A 213 -24.60 -12.80 32.11
C THR A 213 -25.58 -13.93 32.42
N LYS A 214 -25.72 -14.95 31.56
CA LYS A 214 -26.49 -16.17 31.86
C LYS A 214 -25.99 -16.88 33.13
N ILE A 215 -24.66 -17.03 33.29
CA ILE A 215 -24.05 -17.63 34.49
C ILE A 215 -24.34 -16.80 35.73
N ASN A 216 -24.30 -15.47 35.67
CA ASN A 216 -24.62 -14.61 36.81
C ASN A 216 -26.12 -14.69 37.17
N LEU A 217 -27.02 -14.70 36.19
CA LEU A 217 -28.46 -14.91 36.44
C LEU A 217 -28.75 -16.26 37.10
N GLU A 218 -28.06 -17.34 36.70
CA GLU A 218 -28.19 -18.64 37.37
C GLU A 218 -27.57 -18.64 38.78
N LYS A 219 -26.46 -17.92 39.01
CA LYS A 219 -25.91 -17.72 40.37
C LYS A 219 -26.88 -16.97 41.27
N GLU A 220 -27.52 -15.92 40.78
CA GLU A 220 -28.54 -15.16 41.51
C GLU A 220 -29.74 -16.06 41.87
N LYS A 221 -30.24 -16.86 40.91
CA LYS A 221 -31.29 -17.86 41.19
C LYS A 221 -30.87 -18.87 42.27
N ILE A 222 -29.63 -19.38 42.20
CA ILE A 222 -29.07 -20.30 43.21
C ILE A 222 -29.00 -19.61 44.58
N GLU A 223 -28.61 -18.34 44.64
CA GLU A 223 -28.51 -17.61 45.90
C GLU A 223 -29.90 -17.33 46.52
N VAL A 224 -30.88 -16.96 45.69
CA VAL A 224 -32.29 -16.86 46.12
C VAL A 224 -32.81 -18.23 46.61
N GLN A 225 -32.49 -19.33 45.93
CA GLN A 225 -32.85 -20.68 46.39
C GLN A 225 -32.18 -21.04 47.72
N LYS A 226 -30.92 -20.67 47.96
CA LYS A 226 -30.26 -20.86 49.26
C LYS A 226 -30.94 -20.05 50.37
N GLN A 227 -31.29 -18.79 50.11
CA GLN A 227 -32.02 -17.95 51.06
C GLN A 227 -33.38 -18.57 51.41
N CYS A 228 -34.15 -19.02 50.41
CA CYS A 228 -35.39 -19.76 50.64
C CYS A 228 -35.19 -21.05 51.45
N LEU A 229 -34.12 -21.82 51.16
CA LEU A 229 -33.76 -23.02 51.92
C LEU A 229 -33.36 -22.72 53.37
N GLN A 230 -32.65 -21.63 53.61
CA GLN A 230 -32.26 -21.19 54.95
C GLN A 230 -33.49 -20.71 55.73
N GLN A 231 -34.33 -19.86 55.14
CA GLN A 231 -35.58 -19.42 55.73
C GLN A 231 -36.52 -20.60 56.03
N ALA A 232 -36.58 -21.62 55.15
CA ALA A 232 -37.31 -22.85 55.40
C ALA A 232 -36.74 -23.62 56.61
N LYS A 233 -35.42 -23.77 56.71
CA LYS A 233 -34.76 -24.41 57.88
C LYS A 233 -35.00 -23.65 59.18
N GLU A 234 -34.95 -22.32 59.15
CA GLU A 234 -35.23 -21.46 60.31
C GLU A 234 -36.70 -21.56 60.72
N ASN A 235 -37.63 -21.57 59.77
CA ASN A 235 -39.05 -21.82 60.02
C ASN A 235 -39.30 -23.24 60.57
N MET A 236 -38.59 -24.27 60.09
CA MET A 236 -38.69 -25.63 60.63
C MET A 236 -38.18 -25.71 62.07
N LYS A 237 -37.02 -25.12 62.38
CA LYS A 237 -36.52 -25.01 63.78
C LYS A 237 -37.51 -24.26 64.67
N LYS A 238 -38.05 -23.14 64.21
CA LYS A 238 -39.06 -22.37 64.94
C LYS A 238 -40.33 -23.19 65.18
N ASN A 239 -40.78 -23.98 64.19
CA ASN A 239 -41.90 -24.91 64.36
C ASN A 239 -41.59 -26.05 65.35
N GLU A 240 -40.36 -26.57 65.38
CA GLU A 240 -39.91 -27.54 66.39
C GLU A 240 -39.88 -26.93 67.80
N GLU A 241 -39.36 -25.70 67.93
CA GLU A 241 -39.37 -24.94 69.19
C GLU A 241 -40.79 -24.63 69.66
N ASP A 242 -41.67 -24.16 68.78
CA ASP A 242 -43.10 -23.92 69.06
C ASP A 242 -43.84 -25.21 69.40
N TYR A 243 -43.51 -26.33 68.75
CA TYR A 243 -44.05 -27.65 69.08
C TYR A 243 -43.56 -28.13 70.45
N MET A 244 -42.27 -27.97 70.77
CA MET A 244 -41.71 -28.32 72.07
C MET A 244 -42.24 -27.40 73.19
N LEU A 245 -42.49 -26.12 72.89
CA LEU A 245 -43.15 -25.18 73.79
C LEU A 245 -44.62 -25.56 74.00
N ARG A 246 -45.36 -25.93 72.94
CA ARG A 246 -46.73 -26.47 73.05
C ARG A 246 -46.77 -27.79 73.82
N LYS A 247 -45.80 -28.69 73.61
CA LYS A 247 -45.67 -29.96 74.35
C LYS A 247 -45.39 -29.70 75.83
N LYS A 248 -44.45 -28.81 76.17
CA LYS A 248 -44.23 -28.35 77.55
C LYS A 248 -45.49 -27.70 78.13
N LYS A 249 -46.18 -26.86 77.37
CA LYS A 249 -47.43 -26.20 77.78
C LYS A 249 -48.56 -27.19 78.03
N LEU A 250 -48.68 -28.25 77.22
CA LEU A 250 -49.62 -29.34 77.43
C LEU A 250 -49.24 -30.21 78.62
N SER A 251 -47.95 -30.52 78.84
CA SER A 251 -47.50 -31.22 80.04
C SER A 251 -47.72 -30.40 81.31
N THR A 252 -47.45 -29.09 81.29
CA THR A 252 -47.80 -28.21 82.42
C THR A 252 -49.31 -28.10 82.58
N GLN A 253 -50.10 -28.04 81.49
CA GLN A 253 -51.56 -28.05 81.60
C GLN A 253 -52.11 -29.37 82.16
N ILE A 254 -51.49 -30.53 81.85
CA ILE A 254 -51.86 -31.83 82.44
C ILE A 254 -51.51 -31.85 83.94
N GLU A 255 -50.33 -31.35 84.30
CA GLU A 255 -49.89 -31.28 85.70
C GLU A 255 -50.69 -30.23 86.49
N ASP A 256 -51.06 -29.12 85.86
CA ASP A 256 -51.97 -28.12 86.40
C ASP A 256 -53.41 -28.65 86.47
N ILE A 257 -53.85 -29.53 85.55
CA ILE A 257 -55.14 -30.23 85.66
C ILE A 257 -55.11 -31.22 86.83
N LYS A 258 -54.01 -31.95 87.08
CA LYS A 258 -53.87 -32.76 88.30
C LYS A 258 -53.93 -31.88 89.56
N LYS A 259 -53.14 -30.80 89.61
CA LYS A 259 -53.15 -29.83 90.71
C LYS A 259 -54.49 -29.11 90.85
N VAL A 260 -55.25 -28.92 89.78
CA VAL A 260 -56.61 -28.35 89.79
C VAL A 260 -57.65 -29.40 90.19
N CYS A 261 -57.43 -30.69 89.95
CA CYS A 261 -58.23 -31.76 90.56
C CYS A 261 -58.01 -31.81 92.07
N GLU A 262 -56.76 -31.79 92.54
CA GLU A 262 -56.43 -31.70 93.98
C GLU A 262 -56.91 -30.39 94.60
N HIS A 263 -56.69 -29.26 93.92
CA HIS A 263 -57.12 -27.95 94.40
C HIS A 263 -58.62 -27.75 94.28
N LYS A 264 -59.35 -28.36 93.34
CA LYS A 264 -60.83 -28.37 93.39
C LYS A 264 -61.33 -29.21 94.55
N ARG A 265 -60.65 -30.30 94.91
CA ARG A 265 -60.87 -31.05 96.17
C ARG A 265 -60.74 -30.13 97.40
N LEU A 266 -59.71 -29.28 97.43
CA LEU A 266 -59.44 -28.28 98.48
C LEU A 266 -60.26 -26.96 98.38
N GLN A 267 -60.74 -26.59 97.18
CA GLN A 267 -61.43 -25.32 96.91
C GLN A 267 -62.96 -25.49 96.97
N ALA A 268 -63.50 -26.69 96.71
CA ALA A 268 -64.84 -27.05 97.17
C ALA A 268 -64.97 -26.87 98.69
N PHE A 269 -63.88 -27.11 99.44
CA PHE A 269 -63.80 -26.87 100.88
C PHE A 269 -63.71 -25.37 101.26
N ARG A 270 -63.27 -24.46 100.37
CA ARG A 270 -63.05 -23.03 100.66
C ARG A 270 -64.02 -22.05 99.99
N LYS A 271 -64.40 -22.24 98.72
CA LYS A 271 -65.26 -21.28 97.99
C LYS A 271 -66.71 -21.22 98.46
N LYS A 272 -67.08 -22.07 99.41
CA LYS A 272 -68.29 -21.92 100.25
C LYS A 272 -68.25 -20.65 101.14
N LYS A 273 -67.15 -19.89 101.19
CA LYS A 273 -66.90 -18.88 102.24
C LYS A 273 -66.78 -17.40 101.82
N ASP A 274 -66.55 -17.06 100.54
CA ASP A 274 -66.05 -15.71 100.15
C ASP A 274 -66.81 -14.98 99.01
N LEU A 275 -67.92 -15.49 98.47
CA LEU A 275 -68.58 -14.89 97.29
C LEU A 275 -69.16 -13.48 97.55
N ASP A 276 -69.42 -13.13 98.81
CA ASP A 276 -70.39 -12.09 99.18
C ASP A 276 -69.89 -10.63 99.17
N ARG A 277 -68.61 -10.35 98.84
CA ARG A 277 -67.95 -9.11 99.34
C ARG A 277 -67.68 -7.94 98.37
N LEU A 278 -67.56 -8.13 97.04
CA LEU A 278 -66.77 -7.17 96.20
C LEU A 278 -67.45 -6.47 95.00
N SER A 279 -68.76 -6.63 94.78
CA SER A 279 -69.46 -6.01 93.63
C SER A 279 -69.49 -4.46 93.62
N THR A 280 -69.08 -3.80 94.71
CA THR A 280 -69.49 -2.43 95.08
C THR A 280 -68.58 -1.26 94.65
N LYS A 281 -67.48 -1.44 93.89
CA LYS A 281 -66.46 -0.38 93.68
C LYS A 281 -66.38 0.33 92.30
N MET A 282 -67.07 -0.12 91.26
CA MET A 282 -66.76 0.23 89.85
C MET A 282 -67.10 1.69 89.42
N SER A 283 -67.90 2.44 90.17
CA SER A 283 -68.66 3.60 89.67
C SER A 283 -67.93 4.97 89.54
N LYS A 284 -66.62 5.08 89.78
CA LYS A 284 -65.98 6.40 90.11
C LYS A 284 -65.11 7.13 89.06
N MET A 285 -64.79 6.58 87.87
CA MET A 285 -63.58 7.02 87.12
C MET A 285 -63.74 7.99 85.91
N LYS A 286 -64.86 8.69 85.69
CA LYS A 286 -65.24 9.18 84.33
C LYS A 286 -65.00 10.68 83.97
N GLN A 287 -64.07 11.43 84.60
CA GLN A 287 -64.17 12.91 84.66
C GLN A 287 -63.04 13.81 84.06
N THR A 288 -61.88 13.32 83.59
CA THR A 288 -60.61 14.12 83.65
C THR A 288 -60.05 14.82 82.37
N VAL A 289 -60.78 14.95 81.24
CA VAL A 289 -60.12 15.09 79.91
C VAL A 289 -59.88 16.53 79.35
N THR A 290 -60.52 17.58 79.84
CA THR A 290 -60.75 18.84 79.08
C THR A 290 -59.59 19.88 78.99
N SER A 291 -58.31 19.53 79.18
CA SER A 291 -57.39 20.46 79.88
C SER A 291 -56.28 21.25 79.14
N LYS A 292 -55.89 20.99 77.88
CA LYS A 292 -54.71 21.68 77.26
C LYS A 292 -54.73 21.85 75.73
N THR A 293 -54.61 23.10 75.23
CA THR A 293 -54.49 23.42 73.78
C THR A 293 -53.73 24.73 73.40
N VAL A 294 -52.88 25.34 74.25
CA VAL A 294 -52.56 26.80 74.13
C VAL A 294 -51.18 27.24 73.55
N VAL A 295 -50.14 26.40 73.47
CA VAL A 295 -48.72 26.89 73.41
C VAL A 295 -48.09 26.89 72.00
N LEU A 296 -48.49 27.80 71.08
CA LEU A 296 -48.01 27.77 69.67
C LEU A 296 -47.61 29.12 69.00
N SER A 297 -47.43 30.23 69.74
CA SER A 297 -47.40 31.59 69.16
C SER A 297 -46.03 32.28 68.89
N ASP A 298 -44.90 31.84 69.46
CA ASP A 298 -43.85 32.83 69.81
C ASP A 298 -42.63 33.00 68.85
N HIS A 299 -42.52 32.31 67.71
CA HIS A 299 -41.24 32.21 66.95
C HIS A 299 -41.02 33.16 65.75
N ASN A 300 -41.90 34.13 65.46
CA ASN A 300 -41.92 34.82 64.14
C ASN A 300 -41.18 36.20 64.03
N LEU A 301 -40.30 36.59 64.97
CA LEU A 301 -39.83 38.01 65.07
C LEU A 301 -38.43 38.33 64.49
N GLU A 302 -37.54 37.35 64.27
CA GLU A 302 -36.08 37.61 64.22
C GLU A 302 -35.50 38.10 62.86
N ILE A 303 -36.29 38.13 61.77
CA ILE A 303 -35.77 38.24 60.39
C ILE A 303 -35.48 39.69 59.91
N ALA A 304 -35.90 40.74 60.63
CA ALA A 304 -36.08 42.08 60.05
C ALA A 304 -34.87 43.04 60.01
N GLN A 305 -33.67 42.69 60.50
CA GLN A 305 -32.65 43.69 60.91
C GLN A 305 -31.42 43.93 59.97
N LEU A 306 -31.35 43.37 58.74
CA LEU A 306 -30.08 43.27 57.98
C LEU A 306 -29.87 44.19 56.74
N ASN A 307 -30.67 45.24 56.50
CA ASN A 307 -30.85 45.80 55.14
C ASN A 307 -30.44 47.28 54.84
N GLU A 308 -29.66 47.97 55.68
CA GLU A 308 -29.58 49.47 55.64
C GLU A 308 -28.26 50.12 55.14
N SER A 309 -27.21 49.38 54.77
CA SER A 309 -25.83 49.91 54.71
C SER A 309 -25.25 50.33 53.34
N ILE A 310 -26.05 50.65 52.31
CA ILE A 310 -25.60 50.72 50.90
C ILE A 310 -25.48 52.14 50.26
N GLN A 311 -25.92 53.24 50.91
CA GLN A 311 -26.31 54.47 50.18
C GLN A 311 -25.31 55.66 50.07
N GLU A 312 -24.03 55.57 50.46
CA GLU A 312 -23.16 56.77 50.67
C GLU A 312 -22.22 57.25 49.53
N TRP A 313 -22.01 56.52 48.42
CA TRP A 313 -20.81 56.71 47.59
C TRP A 313 -20.84 57.75 46.43
N GLU A 314 -21.96 58.40 46.10
CA GLU A 314 -22.13 59.06 44.77
C GLU A 314 -21.75 60.56 44.62
N LYS A 315 -21.26 61.27 45.65
CA LYS A 315 -21.39 62.75 45.72
C LYS A 315 -20.16 63.66 45.44
N LYS A 316 -19.15 63.26 44.63
CA LYS A 316 -17.78 63.88 44.70
C LYS A 316 -17.13 64.51 43.44
N VAL A 317 -17.85 64.83 42.35
CA VAL A 317 -17.21 64.97 40.99
C VAL A 317 -17.17 66.38 40.32
N GLU A 318 -17.84 67.43 40.79
CA GLU A 318 -18.30 68.54 39.89
C GLU A 318 -17.46 69.86 39.73
N GLU A 319 -16.37 70.13 40.47
CA GLU A 319 -15.93 71.54 40.73
C GLU A 319 -14.89 72.26 39.80
N LEU A 320 -14.35 71.67 38.72
CA LEU A 320 -12.98 72.03 38.24
C LEU A 320 -12.75 72.98 37.00
N LYS A 321 -13.66 73.90 36.60
CA LYS A 321 -13.76 74.32 35.16
C LYS A 321 -13.58 75.79 34.66
N ASN A 322 -13.09 76.80 35.39
CA ASN A 322 -13.30 78.23 34.98
C ASN A 322 -12.16 79.26 35.24
N ILE A 323 -11.33 79.68 34.24
CA ILE A 323 -10.29 80.76 34.38
C ILE A 323 -10.05 81.71 33.14
N CYS A 324 -9.12 81.41 32.22
CA CYS A 324 -8.23 82.42 31.53
C CYS A 324 -8.77 83.18 30.27
N LYS A 325 -8.41 84.49 30.03
CA LYS A 325 -8.85 85.24 28.80
C LYS A 325 -8.31 86.67 28.36
N ILE A 326 -7.11 87.20 28.72
CA ILE A 326 -7.04 88.65 29.10
C ILE A 326 -6.01 89.71 28.54
N LEU A 327 -5.02 89.47 27.66
CA LEU A 327 -3.70 90.16 27.77
C LEU A 327 -3.25 91.28 26.77
N GLU A 328 -3.71 91.36 25.52
CA GLU A 328 -2.83 91.68 24.36
C GLU A 328 -2.31 93.14 24.04
N ASP A 329 -3.12 94.14 23.67
CA ASP A 329 -2.73 95.29 22.78
C ASP A 329 -1.76 96.40 23.31
N LYS A 330 -0.94 97.05 22.41
CA LYS A 330 -0.41 98.45 22.62
C LYS A 330 0.39 99.26 21.56
N VAL A 331 1.23 98.69 20.67
CA VAL A 331 2.64 99.16 20.54
C VAL A 331 3.02 100.42 19.70
N HIS A 332 2.39 100.75 18.55
CA HIS A 332 3.06 101.53 17.46
C HIS A 332 3.16 103.08 17.65
N PHE A 333 4.32 103.73 17.36
CA PHE A 333 4.39 105.22 17.24
C PHE A 333 5.52 105.88 16.40
N PHE A 334 6.78 105.99 16.90
CA PHE A 334 7.77 107.04 16.49
C PHE A 334 8.61 106.75 15.21
N GLU A 335 8.84 107.73 14.30
CA GLU A 335 9.74 107.50 13.12
C GLU A 335 10.38 108.69 12.32
N SER A 336 10.33 110.01 12.68
CA SER A 336 10.51 111.08 11.65
C SER A 336 11.25 112.42 12.01
N HIS A 337 12.61 112.49 12.07
CA HIS A 337 13.33 113.80 12.14
C HIS A 337 14.85 113.86 11.76
N LYS A 338 15.27 113.46 10.54
CA LYS A 338 16.70 113.47 10.12
C LYS A 338 16.83 113.91 8.64
N GLU A 339 17.46 115.06 8.29
CA GLU A 339 17.96 115.28 6.90
C GLU A 339 18.81 116.53 6.48
N LYS A 340 18.90 117.66 7.19
CA LYS A 340 19.13 118.98 6.52
C LYS A 340 20.55 119.65 6.42
N LEU A 341 21.71 118.99 6.61
CA LEU A 341 23.00 119.72 6.79
C LEU A 341 24.18 119.45 5.79
N ASP A 342 23.98 118.74 4.67
CA ASP A 342 25.09 117.98 4.02
C ASP A 342 25.89 118.61 2.83
N THR A 343 25.68 119.86 2.39
CA THR A 343 25.89 120.19 0.95
C THR A 343 27.15 120.94 0.46
N ILE A 344 28.04 121.54 1.26
CA ILE A 344 29.07 122.47 0.72
C ILE A 344 30.51 121.90 0.58
N SER A 345 30.93 120.90 1.36
CA SER A 345 32.34 120.44 1.38
C SER A 345 32.76 119.53 0.21
N ASN A 346 32.03 119.51 -0.91
CA ASN A 346 32.15 118.44 -1.92
C ASN A 346 33.33 118.59 -2.90
N TYR A 347 33.89 119.78 -3.16
CA TYR A 347 34.82 119.92 -4.29
C TYR A 347 36.22 119.28 -4.08
N GLU A 348 36.86 119.48 -2.93
CA GLU A 348 38.11 118.76 -2.59
C GLU A 348 37.87 117.26 -2.33
N LYS A 349 36.63 116.92 -1.92
CA LYS A 349 36.16 115.53 -1.79
C LYS A 349 36.19 114.83 -3.14
N ASP A 350 35.81 115.51 -4.23
CA ASP A 350 35.62 114.90 -5.55
C ASP A 350 36.94 114.49 -6.25
N GLU A 351 38.06 115.23 -6.08
CA GLU A 351 39.36 114.82 -6.65
C GLU A 351 39.99 113.64 -5.89
N PHE A 352 39.91 113.67 -4.55
CA PHE A 352 40.27 112.49 -3.75
C PHE A 352 39.33 111.32 -4.02
N LEU A 353 38.03 111.57 -4.25
CA LEU A 353 37.07 110.54 -4.65
C LEU A 353 37.47 109.88 -5.97
N GLN A 354 37.87 110.58 -7.02
CA GLN A 354 38.30 109.92 -8.27
C GLN A 354 39.55 109.04 -8.11
N LYS A 355 40.55 109.46 -7.31
CA LYS A 355 41.72 108.62 -7.01
C LYS A 355 41.37 107.43 -6.10
N ILE A 356 40.48 107.65 -5.13
CA ILE A 356 39.90 106.59 -4.31
C ILE A 356 39.08 105.65 -5.18
N GLU A 357 38.34 106.13 -6.18
CA GLU A 357 37.46 105.39 -7.07
C GLU A 357 38.30 104.43 -7.92
N GLN A 358 39.32 104.91 -8.63
CA GLN A 358 40.22 104.05 -9.42
C GLN A 358 40.98 103.01 -8.59
N LEU A 359 41.40 103.36 -7.36
CA LEU A 359 41.99 102.39 -6.44
C LEU A 359 40.94 101.42 -5.87
N SER A 360 39.72 101.88 -5.63
CA SER A 360 38.60 101.06 -5.16
C SER A 360 38.12 100.10 -6.24
N GLU A 361 38.14 100.47 -7.52
CA GLU A 361 37.82 99.57 -8.62
C GLU A 361 38.84 98.44 -8.74
N LYS A 362 40.13 98.76 -8.66
CA LYS A 362 41.21 97.74 -8.64
C LYS A 362 41.12 96.86 -7.40
N LEU A 363 40.87 97.45 -6.23
CA LEU A 363 40.65 96.73 -4.97
C LEU A 363 39.39 95.85 -5.03
N ASN A 364 38.32 96.32 -5.67
CA ASN A 364 37.05 95.61 -5.80
C ASN A 364 37.17 94.46 -6.79
N LYS A 365 37.85 94.63 -7.94
CA LYS A 365 38.16 93.51 -8.85
C LYS A 365 38.98 92.42 -8.17
N ALA A 366 40.06 92.79 -7.48
CA ALA A 366 40.86 91.86 -6.69
C ALA A 366 40.05 91.19 -5.56
N ARG A 367 39.11 91.91 -4.93
CA ARG A 367 38.19 91.36 -3.91
C ARG A 367 37.14 90.43 -4.52
N THR A 368 36.58 90.72 -5.69
CA THR A 368 35.62 89.83 -6.36
C THR A 368 36.30 88.56 -6.84
N GLU A 369 37.51 88.64 -7.41
CA GLU A 369 38.31 87.47 -7.79
C GLU A 369 38.69 86.62 -6.57
N ASN A 370 39.15 87.24 -5.47
CA ASN A 370 39.46 86.53 -4.23
C ASN A 370 38.20 85.90 -3.59
N LYS A 371 37.05 86.59 -3.66
CA LYS A 371 35.75 86.06 -3.23
C LYS A 371 35.35 84.85 -4.09
N GLU A 372 35.39 84.96 -5.41
CA GLU A 372 35.09 83.84 -6.31
C GLU A 372 36.02 82.63 -6.07
N LEU A 373 37.30 82.85 -5.80
CA LEU A 373 38.24 81.77 -5.48
C LEU A 373 37.93 81.13 -4.12
N ARG A 374 37.48 81.90 -3.11
CA ARG A 374 36.98 81.35 -1.83
C ARG A 374 35.65 80.61 -2.00
N ASP A 375 34.76 81.11 -2.83
CA ASP A 375 33.47 80.46 -3.13
C ASP A 375 33.71 79.14 -3.90
N LYS A 376 34.66 79.13 -4.85
CA LYS A 376 35.15 77.90 -5.51
C LYS A 376 35.83 76.94 -4.53
N LEU A 377 36.68 77.43 -3.63
CA LEU A 377 37.33 76.58 -2.61
C LEU A 377 36.33 75.97 -1.61
N THR A 378 35.33 76.74 -1.16
CA THR A 378 34.30 76.25 -0.23
C THR A 378 33.33 75.28 -0.90
N THR A 379 32.99 75.48 -2.18
CA THR A 379 32.21 74.49 -2.95
C THR A 379 33.00 73.20 -3.18
N LEU A 380 34.29 73.28 -3.51
CA LEU A 380 35.16 72.10 -3.66
C LEU A 380 35.33 71.34 -2.34
N ALA A 381 35.55 72.04 -1.22
CA ALA A 381 35.64 71.43 0.11
C ALA A 381 34.31 70.76 0.52
N ARG A 382 33.17 71.35 0.16
CA ARG A 382 31.85 70.73 0.33
C ARG A 382 31.67 69.49 -0.54
N GLN A 383 32.09 69.52 -1.81
CA GLN A 383 32.03 68.36 -2.70
C GLN A 383 32.90 67.21 -2.18
N TYR A 384 34.14 67.49 -1.77
CA TYR A 384 35.03 66.49 -1.16
C TYR A 384 34.41 65.86 0.10
N LYS A 385 33.79 66.67 0.97
CA LYS A 385 33.09 66.16 2.16
C LYS A 385 31.86 65.29 1.81
N ILE A 386 31.15 65.59 0.73
CA ILE A 386 30.04 64.76 0.24
C ILE A 386 30.58 63.41 -0.25
N VAL A 387 31.61 63.41 -1.11
CA VAL A 387 32.23 62.18 -1.64
C VAL A 387 32.76 61.29 -0.51
N LEU A 388 33.44 61.84 0.50
CA LEU A 388 33.86 61.07 1.68
C LEU A 388 32.67 60.42 2.41
N SER A 389 31.56 61.14 2.61
CA SER A 389 30.38 60.56 3.26
C SER A 389 29.68 59.49 2.40
N GLU A 390 29.75 59.60 1.07
CA GLU A 390 29.26 58.59 0.14
C GLU A 390 30.14 57.33 0.15
N GLU A 391 31.47 57.49 0.20
CA GLU A 391 32.43 56.38 0.36
C GLU A 391 32.24 55.63 1.69
N GLU A 392 32.06 56.35 2.79
CA GLU A 392 31.75 55.78 4.11
C GLU A 392 30.42 54.99 4.10
N GLU A 393 29.37 55.55 3.51
CA GLU A 393 28.07 54.88 3.34
C GLU A 393 28.18 53.61 2.47
N VAL A 394 28.91 53.68 1.35
CA VAL A 394 29.15 52.52 0.47
C VAL A 394 29.97 51.45 1.19
N PHE A 395 30.98 51.83 1.97
CA PHE A 395 31.78 50.91 2.79
C PHE A 395 30.91 50.21 3.85
N LEU A 396 30.06 50.95 4.56
CA LEU A 396 29.12 50.38 5.54
C LEU A 396 28.11 49.43 4.89
N ARG A 397 27.60 49.75 3.69
CA ARG A 397 26.72 48.85 2.91
C ARG A 397 27.45 47.57 2.48
N LYS A 398 28.69 47.70 1.97
CA LYS A 398 29.52 46.55 1.60
C LYS A 398 29.77 45.62 2.79
N ARG A 399 30.06 46.18 3.98
CA ARG A 399 30.22 45.41 5.22
C ARG A 399 28.94 44.69 5.62
N LYS A 400 27.78 45.35 5.61
CA LYS A 400 26.47 44.72 5.86
C LYS A 400 26.18 43.55 4.92
N ILE A 401 26.51 43.69 3.63
CA ILE A 401 26.36 42.61 2.64
C ILE A 401 27.31 41.45 2.94
N GLN A 402 28.56 41.74 3.33
CA GLN A 402 29.53 40.70 3.71
C GLN A 402 29.10 39.94 4.98
N ASP A 403 28.63 40.65 5.99
CA ASP A 403 28.12 40.05 7.24
C ASP A 403 26.89 39.17 6.97
N GLU A 404 26.00 39.59 6.07
CA GLU A 404 24.82 38.79 5.69
C GLU A 404 25.19 37.57 4.84
N ASN A 405 26.12 37.71 3.89
CA ASN A 405 26.66 36.58 3.13
C ASN A 405 27.32 35.55 4.05
N GLN A 406 28.03 35.98 5.09
CA GLN A 406 28.65 35.09 6.08
C GLN A 406 27.58 34.27 6.85
N LYS A 407 26.50 34.91 7.33
CA LYS A 407 25.37 34.21 7.96
C LYS A 407 24.71 33.21 7.01
N GLN A 408 24.55 33.58 5.73
CA GLN A 408 23.99 32.67 4.72
C GLN A 408 24.90 31.45 4.51
N LEU A 409 26.22 31.64 4.50
CA LEU A 409 27.19 30.56 4.36
C LEU A 409 27.16 29.61 5.56
N GLU A 410 27.06 30.15 6.77
CA GLU A 410 26.88 29.38 8.01
C GLU A 410 25.55 28.61 8.01
N PHE A 411 24.45 29.24 7.57
CA PHE A 411 23.16 28.58 7.43
C PHE A 411 23.19 27.44 6.39
N ILE A 412 23.84 27.66 5.24
CA ILE A 412 24.05 26.62 4.22
C ILE A 412 24.82 25.44 4.82
N SER A 413 25.95 25.69 5.50
CA SER A 413 26.73 24.63 6.15
C SER A 413 25.92 23.86 7.20
N GLN A 414 25.09 24.54 8.01
CA GLN A 414 24.15 23.87 8.91
C GLN A 414 23.17 22.97 8.16
N LYS A 415 22.59 23.43 7.03
CA LYS A 415 21.69 22.60 6.21
C LYS A 415 22.40 21.43 5.54
N GLU A 416 23.64 21.58 5.10
CA GLU A 416 24.46 20.49 4.57
C GLU A 416 24.71 19.42 5.65
N ASN A 417 25.03 19.82 6.88
CA ASN A 417 25.17 18.91 8.02
C ASN A 417 23.86 18.17 8.33
N PHE A 418 22.70 18.85 8.32
CA PHE A 418 21.40 18.20 8.46
C PHE A 418 21.09 17.22 7.32
N LEU A 419 21.47 17.54 6.08
CA LEU A 419 21.32 16.64 4.93
C LEU A 419 22.26 15.43 5.02
N ALA A 420 23.48 15.60 5.53
CA ALA A 420 24.41 14.51 5.79
C ALA A 420 23.85 13.55 6.86
N GLN A 421 23.36 14.09 7.98
CA GLN A 421 22.69 13.27 9.01
C GLN A 421 21.49 12.52 8.43
N ARG A 422 20.62 13.21 7.67
CA ARG A 422 19.45 12.57 7.05
C ARG A 422 19.82 11.45 6.07
N LYS A 423 20.93 11.55 5.34
CA LYS A 423 21.43 10.45 4.49
C LYS A 423 21.84 9.22 5.32
N VAL A 424 22.48 9.43 6.47
CA VAL A 424 22.83 8.35 7.41
C VAL A 424 21.56 7.72 8.01
N ASP A 425 20.61 8.55 8.46
CA ASP A 425 19.33 8.06 9.00
C ASP A 425 18.56 7.23 7.97
N ILE A 426 18.49 7.68 6.70
CA ILE A 426 17.85 6.94 5.61
C ILE A 426 18.54 5.59 5.41
N LYS A 427 19.87 5.56 5.32
CA LYS A 427 20.63 4.30 5.15
C LYS A 427 20.40 3.33 6.31
N ASN A 428 20.38 3.81 7.55
CA ASN A 428 20.08 2.99 8.72
C ASN A 428 18.65 2.42 8.67
N MET A 429 17.68 3.19 8.16
CA MET A 429 16.30 2.74 7.99
C MET A 429 16.16 1.73 6.83
N GLU A 430 16.92 1.89 5.74
CA GLU A 430 17.02 0.91 4.66
C GLU A 430 17.62 -0.42 5.14
N GLU A 431 18.71 -0.39 5.91
CA GLU A 431 19.30 -1.58 6.56
C GLU A 431 18.33 -2.23 7.56
N GLY A 432 17.57 -1.42 8.32
CA GLY A 432 16.49 -1.87 9.18
C GLY A 432 15.35 -2.56 8.42
N LEU A 433 14.98 -2.06 7.23
CA LEU A 433 13.98 -2.69 6.37
C LEU A 433 14.49 -4.01 5.78
N VAL A 434 15.76 -4.09 5.37
CA VAL A 434 16.38 -5.33 4.87
C VAL A 434 16.36 -6.40 5.96
N THR A 435 16.89 -6.11 7.15
CA THR A 435 16.92 -7.06 8.27
C THR A 435 15.52 -7.50 8.71
N LEU A 436 14.53 -6.59 8.72
CA LEU A 436 13.13 -6.93 8.99
C LEU A 436 12.53 -7.84 7.90
N SER A 437 12.87 -7.63 6.63
CA SER A 437 12.43 -8.48 5.52
C SER A 437 13.02 -9.90 5.59
N GLU A 438 14.28 -10.02 6.02
CA GLU A 438 14.94 -11.31 6.24
C GLU A 438 14.36 -12.04 7.46
N LEU A 439 14.06 -11.32 8.54
CA LEU A 439 13.35 -11.86 9.70
C LEU A 439 11.95 -12.34 9.32
N HIS A 440 11.23 -11.60 8.48
CA HIS A 440 9.92 -12.02 7.98
C HIS A 440 10.03 -13.28 7.11
N ARG A 441 11.00 -13.33 6.18
CA ARG A 441 11.24 -14.51 5.33
C ARG A 441 11.59 -15.76 6.16
N THR A 442 12.53 -15.64 7.09
CA THR A 442 12.91 -16.77 7.97
C THR A 442 11.75 -17.23 8.85
N THR A 443 10.93 -16.30 9.36
CA THR A 443 9.69 -16.61 10.09
C THR A 443 8.68 -17.37 9.21
N GLN A 444 8.47 -16.94 7.96
CA GLN A 444 7.63 -17.69 7.00
C GLN A 444 8.17 -19.10 6.74
N GLU A 445 9.49 -19.26 6.59
CA GLU A 445 10.12 -20.57 6.39
C GLU A 445 9.95 -21.49 7.61
N VAL A 446 10.01 -20.95 8.84
CA VAL A 446 9.71 -21.69 10.08
C VAL A 446 8.25 -22.12 10.11
N TYR A 447 7.29 -21.23 9.81
CA TYR A 447 5.88 -21.60 9.76
C TYR A 447 5.57 -22.63 8.66
N ARG A 448 6.20 -22.54 7.48
CA ARG A 448 6.08 -23.57 6.42
C ARG A 448 6.59 -24.93 6.90
N LYS A 449 7.71 -24.97 7.63
CA LYS A 449 8.24 -26.21 8.25
C LYS A 449 7.28 -26.77 9.30
N GLN A 450 6.69 -25.92 10.15
CA GLN A 450 5.70 -26.34 11.17
C GLN A 450 4.40 -26.86 10.56
N ILE A 451 3.88 -26.20 9.51
CA ILE A 451 2.69 -26.66 8.78
C ILE A 451 2.97 -28.03 8.16
N LYS A 452 4.16 -28.24 7.58
CA LYS A 452 4.55 -29.56 7.04
C LYS A 452 4.57 -30.64 8.13
N THR A 453 5.25 -30.41 9.26
CA THR A 453 5.31 -31.42 10.33
C THR A 453 3.94 -31.70 10.97
N LEU A 454 3.05 -30.72 11.03
CA LEU A 454 1.65 -30.91 11.44
C LEU A 454 0.85 -31.72 10.41
N GLY A 455 1.07 -31.50 9.10
CA GLY A 455 0.50 -32.33 8.03
C GLY A 455 0.96 -33.79 8.12
N ASP A 456 2.28 -34.01 8.22
CA ASP A 456 2.87 -35.34 8.38
C ASP A 456 2.33 -36.05 9.65
N ASN A 457 2.08 -35.31 10.74
CA ASN A 457 1.45 -35.84 11.96
C ASN A 457 -0.02 -36.22 11.74
N LEU A 458 -0.81 -35.36 11.09
CA LEU A 458 -2.21 -35.61 10.81
C LEU A 458 -2.39 -36.85 9.91
N GLU A 459 -1.52 -37.03 8.91
CA GLU A 459 -1.53 -38.22 8.07
C GLU A 459 -1.25 -39.49 8.88
N ARG A 460 -0.21 -39.47 9.74
CA ARG A 460 0.11 -40.59 10.65
C ARG A 460 -1.05 -40.94 11.58
N GLU A 461 -1.72 -39.94 12.17
CA GLU A 461 -2.89 -40.20 13.02
C GLU A 461 -4.10 -40.70 12.22
N THR A 462 -4.29 -40.23 10.98
CA THR A 462 -5.34 -40.77 10.09
C THR A 462 -5.09 -42.24 9.77
N GLN A 463 -3.84 -42.61 9.43
CA GLN A 463 -3.44 -44.01 9.20
C GLN A 463 -3.63 -44.86 10.48
N ARG A 464 -3.23 -44.36 11.65
CA ARG A 464 -3.45 -45.03 12.95
C ARG A 464 -4.94 -45.22 13.27
N CYS A 465 -5.77 -44.23 12.95
CA CYS A 465 -7.21 -44.30 13.13
C CYS A 465 -7.82 -45.42 12.28
N ILE A 466 -7.49 -45.47 10.97
CA ILE A 466 -7.95 -46.52 10.05
C ILE A 466 -7.53 -47.92 10.54
N ILE A 467 -6.27 -48.10 10.95
CA ILE A 467 -5.77 -49.38 11.49
C ILE A 467 -6.54 -49.77 12.77
N THR A 468 -6.87 -48.79 13.62
CA THR A 468 -7.60 -49.03 14.87
C THR A 468 -9.07 -49.37 14.62
N GLN A 469 -9.73 -48.67 13.70
CA GLN A 469 -11.10 -48.99 13.25
C GLN A 469 -11.17 -50.39 12.64
N TRP A 470 -10.19 -50.77 11.81
CA TRP A 470 -10.10 -52.12 11.25
C TRP A 470 -9.91 -53.19 12.35
N LYS A 471 -9.03 -52.96 13.33
CA LYS A 471 -8.89 -53.85 14.50
C LYS A 471 -10.21 -53.99 15.27
N ILE A 472 -10.93 -52.90 15.51
CA ILE A 472 -12.25 -52.90 16.16
C ILE A 472 -13.26 -53.71 15.34
N ALA A 473 -13.34 -53.51 14.02
CA ALA A 473 -14.23 -54.28 13.15
C ALA A 473 -13.92 -55.79 13.17
N CYS A 474 -12.64 -56.16 13.16
CA CYS A 474 -12.21 -57.55 13.31
C CYS A 474 -12.58 -58.15 14.68
N LEU A 475 -12.43 -57.38 15.76
CA LEU A 475 -12.83 -57.81 17.11
C LEU A 475 -14.35 -57.95 17.24
N LEU A 476 -15.13 -57.01 16.70
CA LEU A 476 -16.60 -57.09 16.65
C LEU A 476 -17.06 -58.33 15.87
N LYS A 477 -16.42 -58.67 14.74
CA LYS A 477 -16.72 -59.89 13.98
C LYS A 477 -16.38 -61.17 14.76
N LYS A 478 -15.29 -61.18 15.53
CA LYS A 478 -14.98 -62.29 16.46
C LYS A 478 -16.02 -62.40 17.58
N HIS A 479 -16.37 -61.28 18.23
CA HIS A 479 -17.36 -61.22 19.30
C HIS A 479 -18.75 -61.66 18.83
N MET A 480 -19.20 -61.26 17.63
CA MET A 480 -20.46 -61.74 17.06
C MET A 480 -20.47 -63.25 16.84
N ARG A 481 -19.36 -63.85 16.35
CA ARG A 481 -19.24 -65.31 16.22
C ARG A 481 -19.34 -66.01 17.57
N TRP A 482 -18.63 -65.50 18.58
CA TRP A 482 -18.69 -66.01 19.96
C TRP A 482 -20.13 -65.93 20.50
N LYS A 483 -20.79 -64.77 20.37
CA LYS A 483 -22.17 -64.57 20.81
C LYS A 483 -23.15 -65.55 20.14
N THR A 484 -22.99 -65.84 18.85
CA THR A 484 -23.80 -66.85 18.14
C THR A 484 -23.53 -68.26 18.66
N MET A 485 -22.25 -68.61 18.86
CA MET A 485 -21.84 -69.93 19.40
C MET A 485 -22.41 -70.16 20.79
N THR A 486 -22.19 -69.23 21.73
CA THR A 486 -22.73 -69.31 23.10
C THR A 486 -24.25 -69.30 23.12
N LYS A 487 -24.92 -68.60 22.19
CA LYS A 487 -26.39 -68.67 22.08
C LYS A 487 -26.85 -70.06 21.63
N ALA A 488 -26.15 -70.71 20.70
CA ALA A 488 -26.44 -72.08 20.28
C ALA A 488 -26.19 -73.09 21.42
N GLU A 489 -25.07 -72.98 22.12
CA GLU A 489 -24.76 -73.79 23.32
C GLU A 489 -25.85 -73.66 24.40
N ILE A 490 -26.32 -72.44 24.68
CA ILE A 490 -27.43 -72.18 25.62
C ILE A 490 -28.75 -72.79 25.13
N GLN A 491 -29.01 -72.79 23.81
CA GLN A 491 -30.21 -73.43 23.24
C GLN A 491 -30.11 -74.96 23.33
N GLU A 492 -28.95 -75.55 23.09
CA GLU A 492 -28.72 -76.99 23.24
C GLU A 492 -28.86 -77.42 24.71
N LEU A 493 -28.27 -76.67 25.65
CA LEU A 493 -28.41 -76.92 27.09
C LEU A 493 -29.86 -76.78 27.55
N ARG A 494 -30.59 -75.76 27.05
CA ARG A 494 -32.02 -75.61 27.32
C ARG A 494 -32.80 -76.83 26.86
N HIS A 495 -32.56 -77.30 25.63
CA HIS A 495 -33.26 -78.47 25.10
C HIS A 495 -32.92 -79.76 25.89
N LYS A 496 -31.67 -79.93 26.35
CA LYS A 496 -31.28 -81.01 27.26
C LYS A 496 -31.97 -80.92 28.64
N ILE A 497 -32.21 -79.72 29.15
CA ILE A 497 -32.97 -79.51 30.39
C ILE A 497 -34.46 -79.83 30.17
N GLU A 498 -35.06 -79.35 29.08
CA GLU A 498 -36.47 -79.60 28.74
C GLU A 498 -36.74 -81.10 28.53
N THR A 499 -35.87 -81.81 27.82
CA THR A 499 -35.96 -83.28 27.65
C THR A 499 -35.76 -84.03 28.96
N ALA A 500 -34.82 -83.62 29.82
CA ALA A 500 -34.66 -84.19 31.16
C ALA A 500 -35.88 -83.90 32.07
N GLN A 501 -36.51 -82.73 31.95
CA GLN A 501 -37.74 -82.39 32.66
C GLN A 501 -38.93 -83.25 32.20
N HIS A 502 -39.12 -83.44 30.90
CA HIS A 502 -40.12 -84.38 30.37
C HIS A 502 -39.88 -85.80 30.88
N ARG A 503 -38.64 -86.30 30.81
CA ARG A 503 -38.31 -87.63 31.35
C ARG A 503 -38.57 -87.74 32.86
N LYS A 504 -38.37 -86.66 33.62
CA LYS A 504 -38.72 -86.61 35.05
C LYS A 504 -40.23 -86.73 35.28
N VAL A 505 -41.06 -86.11 34.44
CA VAL A 505 -42.53 -86.22 34.50
C VAL A 505 -42.97 -87.64 34.16
N GLU A 506 -42.47 -88.23 33.07
CA GLU A 506 -42.75 -89.63 32.70
C GLU A 506 -42.43 -90.60 33.87
N LEU A 507 -41.28 -90.42 34.52
CA LEU A 507 -40.89 -91.25 35.66
C LEU A 507 -41.78 -91.05 36.89
N TYR A 508 -42.33 -89.85 37.12
CA TYR A 508 -43.32 -89.65 38.19
C TYR A 508 -44.68 -90.31 37.86
N GLU A 509 -45.11 -90.25 36.60
CA GLU A 509 -46.33 -90.93 36.13
C GLU A 509 -46.19 -92.45 36.25
N GLU A 510 -45.05 -93.01 35.81
CA GLU A 510 -44.73 -94.43 35.98
C GLU A 510 -44.63 -94.82 37.47
N THR A 511 -43.99 -94.00 38.31
CA THR A 511 -43.94 -94.27 39.77
C THR A 511 -45.34 -94.29 40.37
N SER A 512 -46.22 -93.34 39.99
CA SER A 512 -47.60 -93.29 40.48
C SER A 512 -48.46 -94.45 39.97
N SER A 513 -48.24 -94.96 38.76
CA SER A 513 -48.94 -96.16 38.29
C SER A 513 -48.45 -97.41 39.02
N ARG A 514 -47.14 -97.57 39.24
CA ARG A 514 -46.59 -98.67 40.05
C ARG A 514 -47.06 -98.64 41.50
N GLU A 515 -47.16 -97.46 42.10
CA GLU A 515 -47.68 -97.30 43.46
C GLU A 515 -49.16 -97.73 43.56
N LYS A 516 -49.97 -97.45 42.54
CA LYS A 516 -51.35 -97.97 42.45
C LYS A 516 -51.39 -99.49 42.28
N GLU A 517 -50.60 -100.06 41.37
CA GLU A 517 -50.47 -101.51 41.19
C GLU A 517 -50.08 -102.20 42.51
N ILE A 518 -49.10 -101.65 43.24
CA ILE A 518 -48.67 -102.18 44.55
C ILE A 518 -49.80 -102.11 45.57
N ASN A 519 -50.54 -100.99 45.66
CA ASN A 519 -51.66 -100.86 46.59
C ASN A 519 -52.82 -101.82 46.24
N GLU A 520 -53.08 -102.06 44.96
CA GLU A 520 -54.03 -103.09 44.50
C GLU A 520 -53.57 -104.50 44.89
N PHE A 521 -52.29 -104.83 44.74
CA PHE A 521 -51.74 -106.12 45.18
C PHE A 521 -51.78 -106.28 46.71
N VAL A 522 -51.50 -105.23 47.49
CA VAL A 522 -51.64 -105.27 48.96
C VAL A 522 -53.09 -105.56 49.35
N GLY A 523 -54.08 -104.89 48.75
CA GLY A 523 -55.49 -105.17 49.01
C GLY A 523 -55.93 -106.59 48.61
N GLN A 524 -55.35 -107.15 47.54
CA GLN A 524 -55.57 -108.55 47.16
C GLN A 524 -54.94 -109.52 48.17
N ILE A 525 -53.73 -109.24 48.68
CA ILE A 525 -53.07 -110.04 49.72
C ILE A 525 -53.85 -110.00 51.02
N GLU A 526 -54.33 -108.83 51.46
CA GLU A 526 -55.18 -108.70 52.66
C GLU A 526 -56.45 -109.54 52.54
N LYS A 527 -57.13 -109.49 51.38
CA LYS A 527 -58.33 -110.30 51.11
C LYS A 527 -58.03 -111.81 51.14
N LEU A 528 -56.96 -112.25 50.48
CA LEU A 528 -56.53 -113.66 50.49
C LEU A 528 -56.12 -114.12 51.90
N THR A 529 -55.55 -113.24 52.72
CA THR A 529 -55.16 -113.55 54.11
C THR A 529 -56.39 -113.75 54.99
N GLU A 530 -57.47 -113.01 54.75
CA GLU A 530 -58.73 -113.16 55.48
C GLU A 530 -59.52 -114.40 55.01
N GLU A 531 -59.51 -114.69 53.70
CA GLU A 531 -60.05 -115.94 53.14
C GLU A 531 -59.32 -117.17 53.72
N LEU A 532 -57.97 -117.12 53.80
CA LEU A 532 -57.16 -118.20 54.40
C LEU A 532 -57.55 -118.47 55.87
N LYS A 533 -57.73 -117.43 56.69
CA LYS A 533 -58.14 -117.60 58.10
C LYS A 533 -59.51 -118.27 58.22
N GLN A 534 -60.48 -117.87 57.38
CA GLN A 534 -61.82 -118.47 57.41
C GLN A 534 -61.75 -119.96 57.04
N GLU A 535 -60.90 -120.33 56.10
CA GLU A 535 -60.71 -121.72 55.69
C GLU A 535 -59.90 -122.54 56.71
N GLU A 536 -58.94 -121.93 57.43
CA GLU A 536 -58.29 -122.50 58.63
C GLU A 536 -59.28 -122.76 59.77
N GLU A 537 -60.19 -121.82 60.06
CA GLU A 537 -61.25 -121.99 61.07
C GLU A 537 -62.23 -123.10 60.69
N GLU A 538 -62.64 -123.19 59.42
CA GLU A 538 -63.44 -124.31 58.91
C GLU A 538 -62.71 -125.65 58.98
N PHE A 539 -61.40 -125.68 58.71
CA PHE A 539 -60.59 -126.90 58.81
C PHE A 539 -60.51 -127.40 60.25
N ILE A 540 -60.24 -126.52 61.22
CA ILE A 540 -60.20 -126.85 62.65
C ILE A 540 -61.58 -127.37 63.15
N TYR A 541 -62.68 -126.90 62.58
CA TYR A 541 -64.01 -127.42 62.87
C TYR A 541 -64.22 -128.85 62.32
N LYS A 542 -63.82 -129.10 61.07
CA LYS A 542 -63.92 -130.42 60.41
C LYS A 542 -63.00 -131.47 61.07
N GLU A 543 -61.80 -131.07 61.49
CA GLU A 543 -60.84 -131.95 62.19
C GLU A 543 -61.41 -132.48 63.52
N LYS A 544 -62.10 -131.63 64.29
CA LYS A 544 -62.74 -132.03 65.56
C LYS A 544 -63.86 -133.05 65.37
N LEU A 545 -64.68 -132.90 64.34
CA LEU A 545 -65.74 -133.86 64.00
C LEU A 545 -65.17 -135.24 63.63
N LEU A 546 -64.08 -135.28 62.86
CA LEU A 546 -63.44 -136.54 62.48
C LEU A 546 -62.87 -137.31 63.68
N ILE A 547 -62.34 -136.60 64.68
CA ILE A 547 -61.81 -137.21 65.92
C ILE A 547 -62.94 -137.85 66.74
N GLU A 548 -64.14 -137.24 66.77
CA GLU A 548 -65.32 -137.84 67.42
C GLU A 548 -65.83 -139.09 66.68
N GLU A 549 -65.83 -139.10 65.34
CA GLU A 549 -66.23 -140.28 64.54
C GLU A 549 -65.24 -141.46 64.71
N ILE A 550 -63.93 -141.20 64.71
CA ILE A 550 -62.90 -142.25 64.90
C ILE A 550 -63.09 -142.99 66.23
N SER A 551 -63.40 -142.24 67.31
CA SER A 551 -63.67 -142.82 68.64
C SER A 551 -64.86 -143.79 68.67
N ILE A 552 -65.79 -143.71 67.71
CA ILE A 552 -66.98 -144.58 67.64
C ILE A 552 -66.66 -145.88 66.88
N TYR A 553 -65.82 -145.82 65.85
CA TYR A 553 -65.47 -146.98 65.01
C TYR A 553 -64.49 -147.95 65.69
N GLU A 554 -63.56 -147.46 66.52
CA GLU A 554 -62.63 -148.33 67.28
C GLU A 554 -63.39 -149.30 68.22
N ASP A 555 -64.51 -148.84 68.79
CA ASP A 555 -65.34 -149.61 69.75
C ASP A 555 -66.29 -150.64 69.09
N GLN A 556 -66.42 -150.56 67.76
CA GLN A 556 -67.16 -151.52 66.92
C GLN A 556 -66.24 -152.63 66.39
N PHE A 557 -65.03 -152.29 65.96
CA PHE A 557 -64.08 -153.23 65.34
C PHE A 557 -63.71 -154.43 66.25
N VAL A 558 -63.68 -154.22 67.57
CA VAL A 558 -63.38 -155.27 68.57
C VAL A 558 -64.46 -156.37 68.64
N LYS A 559 -65.68 -156.13 68.14
CA LYS A 559 -66.80 -157.09 68.16
C LYS A 559 -66.88 -157.94 66.89
N GLU A 560 -66.60 -157.39 65.72
CA GLU A 560 -66.71 -158.05 64.41
C GLU A 560 -65.77 -159.26 64.25
N VAL A 561 -64.55 -159.16 64.78
CA VAL A 561 -63.43 -160.11 64.57
C VAL A 561 -63.74 -161.55 65.05
N LYS A 562 -64.74 -161.75 65.91
CA LYS A 562 -65.12 -163.08 66.41
C LYS A 562 -66.08 -163.87 65.50
N SER A 563 -66.64 -163.28 64.43
CA SER A 563 -67.73 -163.90 63.66
C SER A 563 -67.35 -164.45 62.28
N ASN A 564 -66.18 -164.13 61.73
CA ASN A 564 -65.97 -164.16 60.26
C ASN A 564 -65.18 -165.38 59.74
N LYS A 565 -65.43 -166.60 60.26
CA LYS A 565 -64.57 -167.78 60.00
C LYS A 565 -65.21 -168.94 59.20
N GLU A 566 -66.38 -168.76 58.61
CA GLU A 566 -67.22 -169.87 58.10
C GLU A 566 -67.88 -169.65 56.71
N LYS A 567 -67.42 -168.73 55.84
CA LYS A 567 -68.19 -168.32 54.62
C LYS A 567 -67.42 -168.09 53.30
N GLU A 568 -66.31 -168.78 53.04
CA GLU A 568 -65.39 -168.41 51.92
C GLU A 568 -65.36 -169.34 50.69
N GLU A 569 -66.30 -170.28 50.52
CA GLU A 569 -66.15 -171.41 49.56
C GLU A 569 -66.97 -171.40 48.24
N GLU A 570 -67.71 -170.33 47.84
CA GLU A 570 -68.82 -170.50 46.87
C GLU A 570 -68.98 -169.56 45.64
N LEU A 571 -67.99 -168.78 45.17
CA LEU A 571 -68.17 -167.92 43.95
C LEU A 571 -66.99 -167.83 42.96
N VAL A 572 -67.06 -168.63 41.88
CA VAL A 572 -66.23 -168.52 40.65
C VAL A 572 -67.02 -168.98 39.41
N GLU A 573 -67.52 -168.06 38.56
CA GLU A 573 -67.79 -168.29 37.11
C GLU A 573 -68.24 -167.02 36.30
N CYS A 574 -67.95 -166.98 34.99
CA CYS A 574 -68.38 -166.02 33.91
C CYS A 574 -67.89 -164.54 33.99
N LEU A 575 -67.13 -163.91 33.07
CA LEU A 575 -66.58 -164.22 31.71
C LEU A 575 -67.60 -164.19 30.51
N PRO A 576 -67.21 -163.88 29.24
CA PRO A 576 -67.42 -162.54 28.59
C PRO A 576 -68.02 -162.54 27.15
N GLN A 577 -68.47 -161.37 26.60
CA GLN A 577 -68.71 -161.13 25.14
C GLN A 577 -69.14 -159.67 24.79
N LEU A 578 -68.30 -158.78 24.22
CA LEU A 578 -68.79 -157.45 23.70
C LEU A 578 -67.92 -156.67 22.67
N GLN A 579 -66.81 -157.20 22.13
CA GLN A 579 -65.68 -156.34 21.68
C GLN A 579 -65.40 -156.24 20.16
N VAL A 580 -66.39 -156.27 19.26
CA VAL A 580 -66.14 -156.30 17.78
C VAL A 580 -66.98 -155.32 16.93
N ALA A 581 -68.01 -154.66 17.47
CA ALA A 581 -68.96 -153.88 16.65
C ALA A 581 -68.56 -152.41 16.36
N GLU A 582 -67.63 -151.81 17.11
CA GLU A 582 -67.43 -150.34 17.11
C GLU A 582 -66.49 -149.79 16.03
N GLU A 583 -65.66 -150.62 15.38
CA GLU A 583 -64.54 -150.14 14.55
C GLU A 583 -64.97 -149.38 13.27
N MET A 584 -66.08 -149.76 12.62
CA MET A 584 -66.41 -149.29 11.26
C MET A 584 -66.88 -147.82 11.15
N TYR A 585 -67.25 -147.15 12.24
CA TYR A 585 -67.87 -145.81 12.16
C TYR A 585 -66.88 -144.63 12.13
N ARG A 586 -65.60 -144.82 12.46
CA ARG A 586 -64.66 -143.69 12.68
C ARG A 586 -64.14 -143.00 11.40
N GLU A 587 -64.22 -143.65 10.24
CA GLU A 587 -63.43 -143.21 9.07
C GLU A 587 -64.09 -142.09 8.23
N LYS A 588 -65.41 -141.90 8.32
CA LYS A 588 -66.12 -140.82 7.59
C LYS A 588 -65.96 -139.42 8.20
N LEU A 589 -65.53 -139.30 9.47
CA LEU A 589 -65.49 -138.01 10.16
C LEU A 589 -64.32 -137.10 9.69
N LYS A 590 -63.16 -137.69 9.35
CA LYS A 590 -61.90 -136.96 9.11
C LYS A 590 -61.91 -136.00 7.91
N ARG A 591 -62.72 -136.25 6.88
CA ARG A 591 -62.76 -135.41 5.66
C ARG A 591 -63.43 -134.04 5.83
N LEU A 592 -64.05 -133.77 6.99
CA LEU A 592 -64.79 -132.54 7.25
C LEU A 592 -63.93 -131.50 8.00
N GLU A 593 -62.94 -131.92 8.77
CA GLU A 593 -62.04 -131.03 9.54
C GLU A 593 -60.99 -130.34 8.64
N GLU A 594 -60.53 -130.99 7.57
CA GLU A 594 -59.51 -130.44 6.66
C GLU A 594 -59.98 -129.18 5.91
N LEU A 595 -61.27 -129.10 5.56
CA LEU A 595 -61.86 -127.93 4.89
C LEU A 595 -62.04 -126.71 5.81
N VAL A 596 -62.21 -126.92 7.12
CA VAL A 596 -62.36 -125.84 8.11
C VAL A 596 -61.03 -125.12 8.34
N ASN A 597 -59.92 -125.84 8.34
CA ASN A 597 -58.58 -125.28 8.54
C ASN A 597 -58.12 -124.37 7.38
N ILE A 598 -58.52 -124.68 6.13
CA ILE A 598 -58.22 -123.84 4.96
C ILE A 598 -58.97 -122.49 5.03
N LEU A 599 -60.22 -122.51 5.48
CA LEU A 599 -61.02 -121.29 5.69
C LEU A 599 -60.46 -120.40 6.82
N ALA A 600 -59.88 -120.99 7.86
CA ALA A 600 -59.23 -120.23 8.93
C ALA A 600 -57.96 -119.51 8.43
N ALA A 601 -57.14 -120.17 7.62
CA ALA A 601 -55.90 -119.61 7.06
C ALA A 601 -56.18 -118.39 6.16
N GLN A 602 -57.14 -118.48 5.23
CA GLN A 602 -57.51 -117.35 4.36
C GLN A 602 -58.03 -116.14 5.14
N LYS A 603 -58.71 -116.36 6.26
CA LYS A 603 -59.21 -115.28 7.14
C LYS A 603 -58.09 -114.55 7.89
N GLN A 604 -57.00 -115.26 8.20
CA GLN A 604 -55.81 -114.68 8.83
C GLN A 604 -54.98 -113.86 7.83
N GLU A 605 -54.93 -114.30 6.57
CA GLU A 605 -54.30 -113.55 5.47
C GLU A 605 -55.08 -112.25 5.13
N GLU A 606 -56.42 -112.29 5.12
CA GLU A 606 -57.26 -111.08 4.98
C GLU A 606 -56.99 -110.05 6.10
N ALA A 607 -56.78 -110.51 7.34
CA ALA A 607 -56.46 -109.63 8.47
C ALA A 607 -55.07 -108.98 8.36
N LEU A 608 -54.06 -109.73 7.90
CA LEU A 608 -52.71 -109.21 7.65
C LEU A 608 -52.69 -108.20 6.48
N LEU A 609 -53.47 -108.45 5.43
CA LEU A 609 -53.66 -107.52 4.32
C LEU A 609 -54.38 -106.24 4.77
N ARG A 610 -55.46 -106.33 5.57
CA ARG A 610 -56.13 -105.16 6.17
C ARG A 610 -55.18 -104.31 7.02
N ASN A 611 -54.37 -104.95 7.87
CA ASN A 611 -53.39 -104.25 8.70
C ASN A 611 -52.30 -103.55 7.86
N SER A 612 -51.83 -104.20 6.80
CA SER A 612 -50.85 -103.63 5.86
C SER A 612 -51.44 -102.43 5.10
N ILE A 613 -52.68 -102.52 4.62
CA ILE A 613 -53.41 -101.42 3.97
C ILE A 613 -53.60 -100.25 4.95
N ALA A 614 -53.94 -100.52 6.22
CA ALA A 614 -54.07 -99.49 7.25
C ALA A 614 -52.71 -98.80 7.54
N GLN A 615 -51.62 -99.56 7.56
CA GLN A 615 -50.25 -99.01 7.72
C GLN A 615 -49.91 -98.06 6.55
N PHE A 616 -50.04 -98.53 5.31
CA PHE A 616 -49.78 -97.70 4.13
C PHE A 616 -50.71 -96.48 4.05
N THR A 617 -51.96 -96.59 4.47
CA THR A 617 -52.89 -95.45 4.54
C THR A 617 -52.42 -94.38 5.54
N ARG A 618 -51.86 -94.78 6.69
CA ARG A 618 -51.24 -93.84 7.65
C ARG A 618 -49.98 -93.18 7.08
N ASP A 619 -49.14 -93.94 6.39
CA ASP A 619 -47.90 -93.42 5.81
C ASP A 619 -48.16 -92.47 4.63
N VAL A 620 -49.12 -92.79 3.76
CA VAL A 620 -49.64 -91.84 2.75
C VAL A 620 -50.17 -90.57 3.41
N SER A 621 -50.95 -90.70 4.49
CA SER A 621 -51.45 -89.55 5.27
C SER A 621 -50.33 -88.77 5.99
N ARG A 622 -49.15 -89.35 6.18
CA ARG A 622 -47.95 -88.70 6.70
C ARG A 622 -47.22 -87.95 5.58
N CYS A 623 -47.05 -88.57 4.42
CA CYS A 623 -46.48 -87.96 3.22
C CYS A 623 -47.30 -86.76 2.73
N VAL A 624 -48.64 -86.83 2.76
CA VAL A 624 -49.51 -85.68 2.42
C VAL A 624 -49.29 -84.50 3.39
N ARG A 625 -49.20 -84.76 4.69
CA ARG A 625 -48.90 -83.70 5.68
C ARG A 625 -47.50 -83.09 5.49
N HIS A 626 -46.48 -83.90 5.18
CA HIS A 626 -45.16 -83.37 4.82
C HIS A 626 -45.19 -82.55 3.52
N MET A 627 -45.97 -82.97 2.51
CA MET A 627 -46.15 -82.21 1.27
C MET A 627 -46.83 -80.85 1.52
N ASP A 628 -47.82 -80.78 2.40
CA ASP A 628 -48.48 -79.51 2.72
C ASP A 628 -47.60 -78.57 3.55
N ASN A 629 -46.76 -79.09 4.45
CA ASN A 629 -45.73 -78.28 5.12
C ASN A 629 -44.72 -77.71 4.10
N VAL A 630 -44.24 -78.52 3.15
CA VAL A 630 -43.35 -78.05 2.06
C VAL A 630 -44.03 -77.02 1.16
N LYS A 631 -45.35 -77.13 0.91
CA LYS A 631 -46.12 -76.09 0.21
C LYS A 631 -46.18 -74.78 1.01
N GLN A 632 -46.34 -74.84 2.34
CA GLN A 632 -46.34 -73.66 3.20
C GLN A 632 -44.97 -72.97 3.22
N GLU A 633 -43.87 -73.73 3.36
CA GLU A 633 -42.50 -73.20 3.25
C GLU A 633 -42.25 -72.59 1.87
N ALA A 634 -42.65 -73.27 0.78
CA ALA A 634 -42.54 -72.74 -0.57
C ALA A 634 -43.46 -71.53 -0.83
N SER A 635 -44.53 -71.34 -0.05
CA SER A 635 -45.34 -70.11 -0.07
C SER A 635 -44.59 -68.99 0.65
N TYR A 636 -44.13 -69.24 1.87
CA TYR A 636 -43.38 -68.30 2.70
C TYR A 636 -42.11 -67.77 1.99
N PHE A 637 -41.32 -68.64 1.35
CA PHE A 637 -40.15 -68.20 0.58
C PHE A 637 -40.54 -67.38 -0.66
N ARG A 638 -41.63 -67.72 -1.37
CA ARG A 638 -42.11 -66.90 -2.50
C ARG A 638 -42.59 -65.52 -2.05
N GLU A 639 -43.23 -65.45 -0.88
CA GLU A 639 -43.70 -64.20 -0.28
C GLU A 639 -42.53 -63.34 0.22
N GLN A 640 -41.51 -63.96 0.82
CA GLN A 640 -40.27 -63.30 1.21
C GLN A 640 -39.48 -62.76 0.01
N GLU A 641 -39.32 -63.55 -1.06
CA GLU A 641 -38.67 -63.07 -2.30
C GLU A 641 -39.50 -62.02 -3.03
N SER A 642 -40.84 -62.11 -2.99
CA SER A 642 -41.72 -61.06 -3.52
C SER A 642 -41.56 -59.74 -2.77
N MET A 643 -41.44 -59.80 -1.43
CA MET A 643 -41.18 -58.62 -0.60
C MET A 643 -39.81 -58.01 -0.93
N LYS A 644 -38.74 -58.82 -1.00
CA LYS A 644 -37.41 -58.35 -1.42
C LYS A 644 -37.44 -57.71 -2.81
N LEU A 645 -38.12 -58.34 -3.78
CA LEU A 645 -38.25 -57.82 -5.15
C LEU A 645 -38.97 -56.46 -5.16
N LYS A 646 -39.97 -56.28 -4.30
CA LYS A 646 -40.72 -55.03 -4.13
C LYS A 646 -39.87 -53.93 -3.49
N ASP A 647 -39.10 -54.26 -2.46
CA ASP A 647 -38.14 -53.35 -1.82
C ASP A 647 -37.04 -52.93 -2.80
N HIS A 648 -36.48 -53.88 -3.57
CA HIS A 648 -35.54 -53.60 -4.64
C HIS A 648 -36.14 -52.70 -5.72
N PHE A 649 -37.41 -52.90 -6.11
CA PHE A 649 -38.11 -52.03 -7.07
C PHE A 649 -38.24 -50.59 -6.56
N GLU A 650 -38.58 -50.37 -5.28
CA GLU A 650 -38.72 -49.02 -4.74
C GLU A 650 -37.35 -48.34 -4.56
N ILE A 651 -36.29 -49.08 -4.22
CA ILE A 651 -34.90 -48.59 -4.26
C ILE A 651 -34.53 -48.15 -5.68
N LEU A 652 -34.80 -48.98 -6.69
CA LEU A 652 -34.44 -48.73 -8.08
C LEU A 652 -35.19 -47.51 -8.64
N LYS A 653 -36.48 -47.39 -8.33
CA LYS A 653 -37.34 -46.22 -8.63
C LYS A 653 -36.88 -44.94 -7.92
N ASN A 654 -36.28 -45.03 -6.74
CA ASN A 654 -35.72 -43.86 -6.07
C ASN A 654 -34.36 -43.46 -6.67
N LEU A 655 -33.49 -44.42 -7.01
CA LEU A 655 -32.27 -44.16 -7.76
C LEU A 655 -32.55 -43.53 -9.13
N GLU A 656 -33.58 -43.99 -9.84
CA GLU A 656 -33.95 -43.46 -11.15
C GLU A 656 -34.50 -42.02 -11.06
N LYS A 657 -35.21 -41.67 -9.99
CA LYS A 657 -35.56 -40.26 -9.67
C LYS A 657 -34.32 -39.42 -9.33
N GLU A 658 -33.37 -39.95 -8.58
CA GLU A 658 -32.13 -39.24 -8.26
C GLU A 658 -31.31 -38.96 -9.52
N ILE A 659 -31.14 -39.97 -10.39
CA ILE A 659 -30.52 -39.84 -11.71
C ILE A 659 -31.21 -38.73 -12.52
N TYR A 660 -32.54 -38.78 -12.65
CA TYR A 660 -33.31 -37.75 -13.36
C TYR A 660 -33.11 -36.32 -12.80
N VAL A 661 -33.04 -36.17 -11.48
CA VAL A 661 -32.73 -34.87 -10.83
C VAL A 661 -31.28 -34.44 -11.07
N HIS A 662 -30.34 -35.37 -11.14
CA HIS A 662 -28.95 -35.10 -11.49
C HIS A 662 -28.79 -34.71 -12.98
N ASP A 663 -29.55 -35.32 -13.88
CA ASP A 663 -29.59 -34.97 -15.29
C ASP A 663 -30.16 -33.57 -15.49
N GLN A 664 -31.27 -33.22 -14.83
CA GLN A 664 -31.81 -31.84 -14.84
C GLN A 664 -30.80 -30.80 -14.35
N LYS A 665 -30.06 -31.10 -13.27
CA LYS A 665 -28.98 -30.21 -12.78
C LYS A 665 -27.84 -30.09 -13.80
N THR A 666 -27.51 -31.17 -14.50
CA THR A 666 -26.47 -31.19 -15.53
C THR A 666 -26.89 -30.38 -16.75
N GLU A 667 -28.15 -30.49 -17.19
CA GLU A 667 -28.73 -29.70 -18.28
C GLU A 667 -28.69 -28.19 -17.95
N LEU A 668 -29.07 -27.82 -16.72
CA LEU A 668 -28.96 -26.43 -16.22
C LEU A 668 -27.50 -25.92 -16.25
N LEU A 669 -26.54 -26.72 -15.80
CA LEU A 669 -25.12 -26.38 -15.87
C LEU A 669 -24.62 -26.23 -17.30
N LEU A 670 -25.06 -27.08 -18.24
CA LEU A 670 -24.73 -26.99 -19.66
C LEU A 670 -25.31 -25.73 -20.30
N MET A 671 -26.55 -25.35 -19.96
CA MET A 671 -27.17 -24.11 -20.42
C MET A 671 -26.46 -22.87 -19.89
N GLU A 672 -26.04 -22.86 -18.62
CA GLU A 672 -25.24 -21.77 -18.07
C GLU A 672 -23.84 -21.70 -18.70
N ASN A 673 -23.21 -22.86 -18.99
CA ASN A 673 -21.95 -22.91 -19.72
C ASN A 673 -22.09 -22.34 -21.15
N ARG A 674 -23.21 -22.61 -21.84
CA ARG A 674 -23.54 -22.00 -23.14
C ARG A 674 -23.70 -20.48 -23.01
N ARG A 675 -24.39 -19.99 -21.97
CA ARG A 675 -24.55 -18.55 -21.69
C ARG A 675 -23.21 -17.85 -21.47
N LEU A 676 -22.33 -18.46 -20.66
CA LEU A 676 -20.98 -17.95 -20.41
C LEU A 676 -20.12 -17.95 -21.68
N LYS A 677 -20.16 -19.01 -22.49
CA LYS A 677 -19.46 -19.07 -23.79
C LYS A 677 -19.95 -17.99 -24.76
N ALA A 678 -21.26 -17.74 -24.83
CA ALA A 678 -21.81 -16.66 -25.65
C ALA A 678 -21.33 -15.28 -25.17
N TYR A 679 -21.27 -15.04 -23.85
CA TYR A 679 -20.76 -13.79 -23.28
C TYR A 679 -19.25 -13.61 -23.51
N ILE A 680 -18.45 -14.68 -23.43
CA ILE A 680 -17.02 -14.66 -23.79
C ILE A 680 -16.84 -14.29 -25.27
N SER A 681 -17.64 -14.86 -26.18
CA SER A 681 -17.61 -14.50 -27.61
C SER A 681 -18.02 -13.05 -27.87
N TYR A 682 -19.01 -12.52 -27.15
CA TYR A 682 -19.39 -11.11 -27.19
C TYR A 682 -18.24 -10.20 -26.72
N LEU A 683 -17.60 -10.54 -25.60
CA LEU A 683 -16.45 -9.80 -25.07
C LEU A 683 -15.28 -9.83 -26.06
N LYS A 684 -14.94 -10.99 -26.63
CA LYS A 684 -13.89 -11.09 -27.66
C LYS A 684 -14.15 -10.15 -28.85
N LYS A 685 -15.38 -10.12 -29.36
CA LYS A 685 -15.77 -9.20 -30.45
C LYS A 685 -15.61 -7.73 -30.03
N LYS A 686 -16.00 -7.38 -28.81
CA LYS A 686 -15.78 -6.04 -28.24
C LYS A 686 -14.29 -5.69 -28.15
N THR A 687 -13.44 -6.60 -27.69
CA THR A 687 -11.98 -6.38 -27.62
C THR A 687 -11.39 -6.17 -29.01
N GLU A 688 -11.84 -6.93 -30.00
CA GLU A 688 -11.39 -6.81 -31.40
C GLU A 688 -11.88 -5.50 -32.06
N GLU A 689 -13.07 -5.01 -31.70
CA GLU A 689 -13.54 -3.66 -32.07
C GLU A 689 -12.70 -2.54 -31.45
N TYR A 690 -12.18 -2.72 -30.23
CA TYR A 690 -11.23 -1.77 -29.62
C TYR A 690 -9.86 -1.83 -30.27
N LEU A 691 -9.33 -3.02 -30.58
CA LEU A 691 -8.06 -3.20 -31.29
C LEU A 691 -8.09 -2.47 -32.66
N LYS A 692 -9.17 -2.64 -33.43
CA LYS A 692 -9.40 -1.95 -34.72
C LYS A 692 -9.67 -0.44 -34.60
N LYS A 693 -9.87 0.09 -33.38
CA LYS A 693 -9.89 1.54 -33.10
C LYS A 693 -8.50 2.03 -32.72
N GLU A 694 -7.76 1.28 -31.92
CA GLU A 694 -6.36 1.55 -31.56
C GLU A 694 -5.45 1.56 -32.81
N GLU A 695 -5.57 0.57 -33.70
CA GLU A 695 -4.90 0.56 -35.00
C GLU A 695 -5.21 1.80 -35.84
N ARG A 696 -6.49 2.24 -35.85
CA ARG A 696 -6.90 3.46 -36.57
C ARG A 696 -6.35 4.74 -35.93
N LEU A 697 -6.32 4.82 -34.60
CA LEU A 697 -5.71 5.96 -33.89
C LEU A 697 -4.19 5.99 -34.12
N THR A 698 -3.54 4.82 -34.17
CA THR A 698 -2.10 4.69 -34.45
C THR A 698 -1.79 5.10 -35.88
N TYR A 699 -2.63 4.71 -36.85
CA TYR A 699 -2.55 5.14 -38.24
C TYR A 699 -2.74 6.66 -38.39
N ILE A 700 -3.76 7.24 -37.73
CA ILE A 700 -4.00 8.70 -37.71
C ILE A 700 -2.80 9.44 -37.08
N SER A 701 -2.30 8.96 -35.94
CA SER A 701 -1.12 9.54 -35.26
C SER A 701 0.14 9.44 -36.12
N SER A 702 0.32 8.36 -36.87
CA SER A 702 1.42 8.20 -37.82
C SER A 702 1.28 9.16 -39.01
N ASN A 703 0.07 9.34 -39.52
CA ASN A 703 -0.19 10.28 -40.61
C ASN A 703 0.03 11.74 -40.16
N GLN A 704 -0.40 12.09 -38.94
CA GLN A 704 -0.13 13.38 -38.32
C GLN A 704 1.36 13.61 -38.04
N SER A 705 2.14 12.58 -37.67
CA SER A 705 3.58 12.73 -37.51
C SER A 705 4.29 12.92 -38.86
N TRP A 706 3.84 12.26 -39.93
CA TRP A 706 4.30 12.53 -41.29
C TRP A 706 3.94 13.94 -41.77
N GLU A 707 2.73 14.43 -41.47
CA GLU A 707 2.33 15.80 -41.80
C GLU A 707 3.18 16.83 -41.01
N LEU A 708 3.46 16.58 -39.73
CA LEU A 708 4.35 17.40 -38.92
C LEU A 708 5.78 17.43 -39.48
N ILE A 709 6.32 16.28 -39.90
CA ILE A 709 7.63 16.20 -40.57
C ILE A 709 7.62 17.00 -41.87
N ALA A 710 6.58 16.84 -42.71
CA ALA A 710 6.45 17.60 -43.96
C ALA A 710 6.37 19.11 -43.73
N ARG A 711 5.65 19.56 -42.69
CA ARG A 711 5.63 20.97 -42.26
C ARG A 711 6.99 21.43 -41.75
N GLN A 712 7.69 20.61 -40.98
CA GLN A 712 9.03 20.93 -40.49
C GLN A 712 10.03 21.09 -41.65
N THR A 713 9.96 20.23 -42.67
CA THR A 713 10.75 20.38 -43.91
C THR A 713 10.40 21.69 -44.61
N GLN A 714 9.11 21.99 -44.85
CA GLN A 714 8.68 23.27 -45.44
C GLN A 714 9.21 24.50 -44.68
N TYR A 715 9.17 24.48 -43.34
CA TYR A 715 9.75 25.55 -42.53
C TYR A 715 11.27 25.65 -42.66
N MET A 716 11.97 24.53 -42.81
CA MET A 716 13.41 24.52 -43.00
C MET A 716 13.80 25.05 -44.38
N ASP A 717 13.04 24.70 -45.41
CA ASP A 717 13.22 25.23 -46.77
C ASP A 717 13.00 26.75 -46.79
N LEU A 718 11.87 27.24 -46.24
CA LEU A 718 11.58 28.67 -46.06
C LEU A 718 12.66 29.40 -45.25
N TRP A 719 13.26 28.73 -44.25
CA TRP A 719 14.38 29.29 -43.48
C TRP A 719 15.67 29.39 -44.31
N THR A 720 15.93 28.42 -45.21
CA THR A 720 17.05 28.53 -46.16
C THR A 720 16.83 29.62 -47.20
N GLU A 721 15.60 29.80 -47.70
CA GLU A 721 15.22 30.92 -48.57
C GLU A 721 15.42 32.27 -47.86
N PHE A 722 14.88 32.43 -46.64
CA PHE A 722 15.07 33.63 -45.84
C PHE A 722 16.56 33.94 -45.60
N ARG A 723 17.37 32.92 -45.33
CA ARG A 723 18.84 33.07 -45.17
C ARG A 723 19.52 33.47 -46.48
N ALA A 724 19.05 32.99 -47.63
CA ALA A 724 19.54 33.40 -48.94
C ALA A 724 19.18 34.87 -49.23
N SER A 725 17.92 35.27 -49.05
CA SER A 725 17.48 36.66 -49.20
C SER A 725 18.19 37.61 -48.25
N THR A 726 18.44 37.19 -47.00
CA THR A 726 19.24 37.99 -46.04
C THR A 726 20.67 38.17 -46.52
N LYS A 727 21.30 37.13 -47.08
CA LYS A 727 22.65 37.20 -47.65
C LYS A 727 22.70 38.11 -48.89
N GLU A 728 21.66 38.07 -49.73
CA GLU A 728 21.51 38.97 -50.88
C GLU A 728 21.33 40.43 -50.41
N PHE A 729 20.51 40.68 -49.39
CA PHE A 729 20.35 42.00 -48.79
C PHE A 729 21.66 42.55 -48.20
N VAL A 730 22.44 41.70 -47.53
CA VAL A 730 23.78 42.05 -47.02
C VAL A 730 24.74 42.37 -48.17
N ASN A 731 24.76 41.55 -49.24
CA ASN A 731 25.59 41.81 -50.41
C ASN A 731 25.23 43.17 -51.05
N ASN A 732 23.94 43.42 -51.30
CA ASN A 732 23.44 44.69 -51.84
C ASN A 732 23.80 45.88 -50.92
N GLY A 733 23.72 45.69 -49.61
CA GLY A 733 24.18 46.66 -48.61
C GLY A 733 25.69 46.95 -48.70
N THR A 734 26.53 45.91 -48.90
CA THR A 734 27.97 46.12 -49.10
C THR A 734 28.30 46.79 -50.43
N GLU A 735 27.48 46.58 -51.47
CA GLU A 735 27.64 47.21 -52.78
C GLU A 735 27.24 48.70 -52.70
N MET A 736 26.08 49.01 -52.13
CA MET A 736 25.67 50.38 -51.81
C MET A 736 26.72 51.10 -50.93
N MET A 737 27.32 50.40 -49.96
CA MET A 737 28.38 51.00 -49.12
C MET A 737 29.69 51.24 -49.89
N LYS A 738 30.03 50.41 -50.89
CA LYS A 738 31.13 50.71 -51.82
C LYS A 738 30.81 51.92 -52.69
N GLU A 739 29.57 52.04 -53.18
CA GLU A 739 29.14 53.21 -53.95
C GLU A 739 29.23 54.50 -53.12
N ILE A 740 28.70 54.48 -51.88
CA ILE A 740 28.82 55.57 -50.90
C ILE A 740 30.28 55.92 -50.66
N ASN A 741 31.16 54.94 -50.43
CA ASN A 741 32.59 55.19 -50.24
C ASN A 741 33.23 55.81 -51.50
N SER A 742 32.86 55.38 -52.71
CA SER A 742 33.31 56.03 -53.96
C SER A 742 32.81 57.47 -54.09
N LEU A 743 31.64 57.77 -53.50
CA LEU A 743 31.00 59.08 -53.53
C LEU A 743 31.65 60.01 -52.49
N ILE A 744 31.97 59.50 -51.30
CA ILE A 744 32.82 60.16 -50.30
C ILE A 744 34.21 60.44 -50.89
N GLU A 745 34.84 59.50 -51.60
CA GLU A 745 36.15 59.72 -52.23
C GLU A 745 36.09 60.77 -53.35
N LYS A 746 34.99 60.83 -54.12
CA LYS A 746 34.72 61.90 -55.10
C LYS A 746 34.49 63.24 -54.42
N LEU A 747 33.78 63.28 -53.29
CA LEU A 747 33.56 64.50 -52.51
C LEU A 747 34.88 64.99 -51.90
N ALA A 748 35.68 64.12 -51.27
CA ALA A 748 37.02 64.48 -50.78
C ALA A 748 37.94 65.01 -51.89
N LYS A 749 37.89 64.43 -53.10
CA LYS A 749 38.63 64.95 -54.28
C LYS A 749 38.07 66.28 -54.80
N ARG A 750 36.77 66.54 -54.63
CA ARG A 750 36.14 67.84 -54.94
C ARG A 750 36.52 68.88 -53.88
N ASP A 751 36.57 68.48 -52.62
CA ASP A 751 36.83 69.37 -51.49
C ASP A 751 38.31 69.75 -51.45
N GLY A 752 39.24 68.83 -51.71
CA GLY A 752 40.65 69.15 -51.97
C GLY A 752 40.86 70.03 -53.22
N LYS A 753 39.97 69.96 -54.21
CA LYS A 753 39.94 70.92 -55.35
C LYS A 753 39.40 72.29 -54.95
N LEU A 754 38.39 72.35 -54.09
CA LEU A 754 37.88 73.61 -53.51
C LEU A 754 38.90 74.25 -52.56
N GLU A 755 39.70 73.44 -51.87
CA GLU A 755 40.75 73.88 -50.95
C GLU A 755 42.00 74.36 -51.70
N SER A 756 42.35 73.73 -52.83
CA SER A 756 43.37 74.27 -53.76
C SER A 756 42.88 75.54 -54.49
N ILE A 757 41.58 75.66 -54.79
CA ILE A 757 41.00 76.93 -55.29
C ILE A 757 40.99 78.00 -54.18
N SER A 758 40.63 77.64 -52.94
CA SER A 758 40.63 78.56 -51.80
C SER A 758 42.04 79.04 -51.47
N THR A 759 43.05 78.16 -51.44
CA THR A 759 44.45 78.56 -51.21
C THR A 759 45.03 79.36 -52.38
N TRP A 760 44.62 79.09 -53.62
CA TRP A 760 44.94 79.93 -54.77
C TRP A 760 44.31 81.34 -54.64
N LEU A 761 43.03 81.45 -54.26
CA LEU A 761 42.38 82.73 -53.99
C LEU A 761 42.99 83.46 -52.78
N GLN A 762 43.37 82.73 -51.73
CA GLN A 762 44.06 83.26 -50.55
C GLN A 762 45.42 83.84 -50.93
N GLY A 763 46.22 83.11 -51.72
CA GLY A 763 47.50 83.58 -52.24
C GLY A 763 47.37 84.85 -53.09
N ASN A 764 46.38 84.91 -53.99
CA ASN A 764 46.08 86.12 -54.76
C ASN A 764 45.62 87.29 -53.85
N LEU A 765 44.86 87.03 -52.79
CA LEU A 765 44.45 88.05 -51.82
C LEU A 765 45.61 88.57 -50.98
N ASP A 766 46.56 87.70 -50.61
CA ASP A 766 47.77 88.09 -49.89
C ASP A 766 48.79 88.79 -50.83
N GLU A 767 48.80 88.50 -52.12
CA GLU A 767 49.54 89.25 -53.15
C GLU A 767 48.92 90.64 -53.40
N VAL A 768 47.59 90.78 -53.32
CA VAL A 768 46.91 92.08 -53.31
C VAL A 768 47.16 92.86 -52.00
N ARG A 769 47.39 92.18 -50.87
CA ARG A 769 47.84 92.82 -49.61
C ARG A 769 49.30 93.29 -49.69
N SER A 770 50.22 92.49 -50.23
CA SER A 770 51.62 92.90 -50.36
C SER A 770 51.81 94.06 -51.35
N LEU A 771 50.97 94.15 -52.40
CA LEU A 771 50.86 95.33 -53.27
C LEU A 771 50.30 96.59 -52.57
N ARG A 772 49.62 96.43 -51.41
CA ARG A 772 49.13 97.54 -50.59
C ARG A 772 50.17 98.03 -49.58
N GLU A 773 51.02 97.13 -49.08
CA GLU A 773 52.04 97.45 -48.08
C GLU A 773 53.34 98.00 -48.71
N ASN A 774 53.64 97.64 -49.96
CA ASN A 774 54.79 98.17 -50.72
C ASN A 774 54.53 99.51 -51.45
N LYS A 775 53.70 100.40 -50.90
CA LYS A 775 53.45 101.74 -51.49
C LYS A 775 53.61 102.94 -50.54
N SER A 776 54.27 102.73 -49.39
CA SER A 776 54.59 103.80 -48.44
C SER A 776 55.78 103.46 -47.55
N GLN A 777 57.02 103.63 -48.06
CA GLN A 777 58.12 104.38 -47.41
C GLN A 777 59.46 104.30 -48.22
N ALA A 778 59.55 104.93 -49.40
CA ALA A 778 60.85 105.19 -50.05
C ALA A 778 60.75 106.36 -51.04
N ASN A 779 61.12 107.57 -50.59
CA ASN A 779 61.73 108.67 -51.36
C ASN A 779 61.83 109.93 -50.48
N LEU A 780 62.75 110.84 -50.83
CA LEU A 780 63.26 112.01 -50.09
C LEU A 780 64.27 111.61 -48.98
N ASP A 781 65.52 112.07 -48.97
CA ASP A 781 66.29 112.93 -49.89
C ASP A 781 67.81 112.66 -49.65
N THR A 782 68.80 113.11 -50.44
CA THR A 782 69.08 114.52 -50.74
C THR A 782 70.12 114.68 -51.87
N ILE A 783 69.99 115.78 -52.61
CA ILE A 783 71.05 116.60 -53.25
C ILE A 783 72.34 116.58 -52.38
N ILE A 784 73.57 116.36 -52.86
CA ILE A 784 74.26 116.81 -54.09
C ILE A 784 74.85 115.64 -54.88
#